data_AF-A0A973BEE1-F1
#
_entry.id   AF-A0A973BEE1-F1
#
_cell.length_a   1.000
_cell.length_b   1.000
_cell.length_c   1.000
_cell.angle_alpha   90.00
_cell.angle_beta   90.00
_cell.angle_gamma   90.00
#
_symmetry.space_group_name_H-M   'P 1'
#
loop_
_entity.id
_entity.type
_entity.pdbx_description
1 polymer ?
#
loop_
_entity_poly.entity_id
_entity_poly.type
_entity_poly.pdbx_seq_one_letter_code
_entity_poly.pdbx_strand_id
1 'polypeptide(L)'
;MRVLLRSAEGPNEGREGFVLELGGVEREVKPVFSYGWSRGHGPRAMVCKALNALEAYGHKQIEEGRPLEDVVLELAGEGTISGAILLVIVDLALSHGKPGDPILEDLVSSPEVLALDADRANHDKVDQISGGMLGSTWRQGPKTDHAIEADLANRRSRSLALHEKLSQLTLTKNENADQQIQTRLQAGVDRLGAWTDHHVDWSSPKFMASHAWRLVSLANYEQVEAKDENGDVQRVWVYTWPEGQAQWLQDQTADIQKEQNFLTHSTAIRIAMDKDSNDVRATAEHAEALLEATAEAVPSSKKDDLDPNDPWLCRVGAAAFMARFGSADQKKQCAGVLETVFTRALQEKTKTQTNLRYDVMSEPEALAIVGRLYLAADLGPIDQFAYLVEAVEAHPACAAAAFKNHTGALSAVDERVLRALVRIGLHGCVFTRSQHYEEAEDAFEIREQARMKKMADVIMAERDWLTGTKPEPDWFVPPDRRPRRASKGIVLGKQAPTSKTQPAEPRWPDFYFDDQTAVHWLKPLEHLSESRSIAIQCLLAANAACLIDANGPSGDGEDDHDIERVWPCALMRCGAVTAHTWSPEERETAIFTTLEALSDEAFLEAASAFLVGSDLHLIEGSGEDRAYLVGLRERLWQRLQRTAHWKRHLWSDRDGMEIHLKELISAFFMKLSYGFGDGQSYTGGLAEDALGPFLPILLLITETGAPCPTLALLYLDVLEVVAPALAEPAMVSVVEQWRVKAKDRFWREFGIGRRVLAIASKSPHLTNPAIWHSVIEAITASGVSVDEAFRQRVRESQI
;
A
#
# COMPACT_ATOMS: atom_id res chain seq x y z
N MET A 1 -4.22 -11.53 23.55
CA MET A 1 -5.47 -11.32 22.79
C MET A 1 -6.53 -10.53 23.57
N ARG A 2 -7.10 -11.03 24.68
CA ARG A 2 -8.26 -10.39 25.37
C ARG A 2 -8.09 -8.90 25.74
N VAL A 3 -6.87 -8.44 26.03
CA VAL A 3 -6.58 -7.01 26.26
C VAL A 3 -6.74 -6.19 24.98
N LEU A 4 -6.26 -6.72 23.85
CA LEU A 4 -6.37 -6.10 22.53
C LEU A 4 -7.84 -5.95 22.10
N LEU A 5 -8.63 -7.02 22.25
CA LEU A 5 -10.06 -7.01 21.91
C LEU A 5 -10.83 -6.02 22.76
N ARG A 6 -10.66 -6.02 24.09
CA ARG A 6 -11.31 -5.04 24.98
C ARG A 6 -10.99 -3.60 24.60
N SER A 7 -9.75 -3.32 24.20
CA SER A 7 -9.36 -1.98 23.74
C SER A 7 -10.00 -1.62 22.39
N ALA A 8 -10.24 -2.59 21.51
CA ALA A 8 -10.80 -2.37 20.18
C ALA A 8 -12.33 -2.27 20.19
N GLU A 9 -13.00 -2.98 21.11
CA GLU A 9 -14.46 -3.02 21.24
C GLU A 9 -15.03 -1.75 21.91
N GLY A 10 -14.24 -1.08 22.76
CA GLY A 10 -14.68 0.12 23.48
C GLY A 10 -15.70 -0.17 24.60
N PRO A 11 -16.23 0.87 25.28
CA PRO A 11 -17.23 0.72 26.34
C PRO A 11 -18.59 0.25 25.76
N ASN A 12 -18.97 -0.99 26.07
CA ASN A 12 -20.15 -1.70 25.52
C ASN A 12 -21.46 -1.41 26.29
N GLU A 13 -21.81 -0.13 26.49
CA GLU A 13 -23.10 0.24 27.07
C GLU A 13 -24.17 0.30 25.97
N GLY A 14 -24.97 -0.76 25.82
CA GLY A 14 -26.26 -0.70 25.09
C GLY A 14 -26.45 -1.56 23.83
N ARG A 15 -25.55 -2.47 23.46
CA ARG A 15 -25.80 -3.43 22.35
C ARG A 15 -26.19 -4.82 22.88
N GLU A 16 -27.24 -5.40 22.33
CA GLU A 16 -27.77 -6.72 22.70
C GLU A 16 -26.79 -7.84 22.28
N GLY A 17 -26.52 -8.77 23.19
CA GLY A 17 -25.83 -10.03 22.93
C GLY A 17 -26.81 -11.19 23.02
N PHE A 18 -26.32 -12.42 22.88
CA PHE A 18 -27.13 -13.64 23.08
C PHE A 18 -26.40 -14.62 23.99
N VAL A 19 -27.15 -15.60 24.52
CA VAL A 19 -26.60 -16.66 25.36
C VAL A 19 -26.30 -17.88 24.50
N LEU A 20 -25.08 -18.39 24.63
CA LEU A 20 -24.60 -19.61 24.01
C LEU A 20 -24.22 -20.58 25.13
N GLU A 21 -24.81 -21.77 25.13
CA GLU A 21 -24.31 -22.87 25.94
C GLU A 21 -23.17 -23.55 25.17
N LEU A 22 -21.96 -23.53 25.77
CA LEU A 22 -20.73 -24.03 25.18
C LEU A 22 -19.91 -24.80 26.23
N GLY A 23 -19.70 -26.09 26.01
CA GLY A 23 -19.03 -26.99 26.95
C GLY A 23 -19.82 -27.15 28.25
N GLY A 24 -21.16 -27.22 28.16
CA GLY A 24 -22.07 -27.36 29.30
C GLY A 24 -22.19 -26.12 30.20
N VAL A 25 -21.73 -24.96 29.75
CA VAL A 25 -21.83 -23.68 30.49
C VAL A 25 -22.50 -22.62 29.62
N GLU A 26 -23.51 -21.95 30.15
CA GLU A 26 -24.10 -20.77 29.51
C GLU A 26 -23.14 -19.57 29.56
N ARG A 27 -22.89 -18.98 28.40
CA ARG A 27 -21.98 -17.86 28.20
C ARG A 27 -22.65 -16.78 27.38
N GLU A 28 -22.48 -15.53 27.79
CA GLU A 28 -22.92 -14.39 27.00
C GLU A 28 -21.94 -14.15 25.85
N VAL A 29 -22.44 -13.98 24.62
CA VAL A 29 -21.65 -13.58 23.46
C VAL A 29 -21.83 -12.09 23.23
N LYS A 30 -20.78 -11.30 23.47
CA LYS A 30 -20.81 -9.84 23.33
C LYS A 30 -19.39 -9.24 23.18
N PRO A 31 -19.20 -8.28 22.24
CA PRO A 31 -20.18 -7.77 21.28
C PRO A 31 -20.25 -8.61 20.00
N VAL A 32 -21.47 -8.79 19.46
CA VAL A 32 -21.73 -9.61 18.27
C VAL A 32 -21.11 -9.04 16.99
N PHE A 33 -21.07 -7.71 16.84
CA PHE A 33 -20.52 -7.05 15.64
C PHE A 33 -19.03 -7.35 15.40
N SER A 34 -18.32 -7.90 16.38
CA SER A 34 -16.92 -8.30 16.26
C SER A 34 -16.71 -9.63 15.55
N TYR A 35 -17.78 -10.39 15.26
CA TYR A 35 -17.72 -11.74 14.69
C TYR A 35 -16.89 -11.82 13.41
N GLY A 36 -16.98 -10.85 12.49
CA GLY A 36 -16.22 -10.87 11.23
C GLY A 36 -14.77 -10.35 11.29
N TRP A 37 -14.22 -10.02 12.45
CA TRP A 37 -12.96 -9.27 12.53
C TRP A 37 -11.72 -9.98 11.98
N SER A 38 -11.64 -11.31 12.07
CA SER A 38 -10.54 -12.08 11.46
C SER A 38 -10.58 -12.04 9.92
N ARG A 39 -11.73 -11.68 9.33
CA ARG A 39 -11.93 -11.55 7.88
C ARG A 39 -11.65 -10.14 7.34
N GLY A 40 -10.88 -9.33 8.07
CA GLY A 40 -10.49 -7.99 7.63
C GLY A 40 -11.46 -6.87 8.01
N HIS A 41 -12.59 -7.18 8.65
CA HIS A 41 -13.55 -6.19 9.18
C HIS A 41 -13.13 -5.59 10.53
N GLY A 42 -11.97 -5.99 11.07
CA GLY A 42 -11.46 -5.44 12.32
C GLY A 42 -11.12 -3.96 12.20
N PRO A 43 -11.26 -3.17 13.28
CA PRO A 43 -11.00 -1.73 13.27
C PRO A 43 -9.54 -1.37 12.98
N ARG A 44 -8.63 -2.35 13.11
CA ARG A 44 -7.19 -2.19 12.89
C ARG A 44 -6.60 -3.50 12.34
N ALA A 45 -5.67 -3.38 11.39
CA ALA A 45 -4.98 -4.54 10.79
C ALA A 45 -4.29 -5.44 11.82
N MET A 46 -3.75 -4.87 12.91
CA MET A 46 -3.14 -5.63 14.01
C MET A 46 -4.13 -6.58 14.70
N VAL A 47 -5.41 -6.17 14.84
CA VAL A 47 -6.44 -7.02 15.47
C VAL A 47 -6.75 -8.20 14.56
N CYS A 48 -6.94 -7.96 13.26
CA CYS A 48 -7.17 -9.02 12.27
C CYS A 48 -6.01 -10.02 12.25
N LYS A 49 -4.76 -9.54 12.18
CA LYS A 49 -3.57 -10.41 12.18
C LYS A 49 -3.42 -11.21 13.47
N ALA A 50 -3.68 -10.60 14.63
CA ALA A 50 -3.66 -11.32 15.90
C ALA A 50 -4.72 -12.44 15.95
N LEU A 51 -5.90 -12.22 15.35
CA LEU A 51 -6.97 -13.22 15.30
C LEU A 51 -6.59 -14.37 14.36
N ASN A 52 -6.03 -14.07 13.19
CA ASN A 52 -5.54 -15.11 12.26
C ASN A 52 -4.41 -15.94 12.89
N ALA A 53 -3.50 -15.29 13.63
CA ALA A 53 -2.46 -16.01 14.37
C ALA A 53 -3.05 -16.91 15.48
N LEU A 54 -4.12 -16.47 16.13
CA LEU A 54 -4.83 -17.26 17.14
C LEU A 54 -5.55 -18.46 16.54
N GLU A 55 -6.18 -18.29 15.37
CA GLU A 55 -6.81 -19.36 14.60
C GLU A 55 -5.78 -20.41 14.15
N ALA A 56 -4.67 -19.95 13.55
CA ALA A 56 -3.56 -20.83 13.16
C ALA A 56 -2.96 -21.59 14.34
N TYR A 57 -2.80 -20.94 15.49
CA TYR A 57 -2.39 -21.61 16.73
C TYR A 57 -3.40 -22.69 17.15
N GLY A 58 -4.70 -22.38 17.12
CA GLY A 58 -5.75 -23.34 17.45
C GLY A 58 -5.74 -24.58 16.55
N HIS A 59 -5.62 -24.39 15.23
CA HIS A 59 -5.50 -25.53 14.31
C HIS A 59 -4.28 -26.38 14.64
N LYS A 60 -3.13 -25.75 14.82
CA LYS A 60 -1.87 -26.44 15.14
C LYS A 60 -1.98 -27.27 16.41
N GLN A 61 -2.57 -26.73 17.48
CA GLN A 61 -2.72 -27.45 18.75
C GLN A 61 -3.57 -28.72 18.60
N ILE A 62 -4.66 -28.65 17.82
CA ILE A 62 -5.55 -29.79 17.58
C ILE A 62 -4.86 -30.84 16.69
N GLU A 63 -4.13 -30.39 15.67
CA GLU A 63 -3.33 -31.26 14.78
C GLU A 63 -2.19 -31.96 15.51
N GLU A 64 -1.62 -31.32 16.54
CA GLU A 64 -0.63 -31.91 17.45
C GLU A 64 -1.26 -32.87 18.49
N GLY A 65 -2.58 -33.07 18.43
CA GLY A 65 -3.30 -34.09 19.20
C GLY A 65 -4.05 -33.59 20.43
N ARG A 66 -4.15 -32.28 20.67
CA ARG A 66 -5.02 -31.76 21.74
C ARG A 66 -6.50 -31.90 21.35
N PRO A 67 -7.39 -32.28 22.30
CA PRO A 67 -8.83 -32.31 22.05
C PRO A 67 -9.38 -30.95 21.63
N LEU A 68 -10.33 -30.94 20.69
CA LEU A 68 -11.03 -29.73 20.23
C LEU A 68 -11.67 -28.97 21.41
N GLU A 69 -12.32 -29.70 22.32
CA GLU A 69 -12.97 -29.14 23.50
C GLU A 69 -11.99 -28.36 24.39
N ASP A 70 -10.82 -28.93 24.70
CA ASP A 70 -9.82 -28.27 25.54
C ASP A 70 -9.33 -26.95 24.93
N VAL A 71 -9.07 -26.94 23.62
CA VAL A 71 -8.60 -25.75 22.90
C VAL A 71 -9.71 -24.69 22.85
N VAL A 72 -10.95 -25.08 22.57
CA VAL A 72 -12.09 -24.16 22.51
C VAL A 72 -12.41 -23.55 23.88
N LEU A 73 -12.39 -24.34 24.95
CA LEU A 73 -12.62 -23.85 26.30
C LEU A 73 -11.51 -22.91 26.78
N GLU A 74 -10.25 -23.17 26.40
CA GLU A 74 -9.12 -22.26 26.66
C GLU A 74 -9.34 -20.89 25.98
N LEU A 75 -9.74 -20.91 24.70
CA LEU A 75 -10.02 -19.71 23.91
C LEU A 75 -11.19 -18.91 24.50
N ALA A 76 -12.30 -19.59 24.78
CA ALA A 76 -13.50 -19.02 25.40
C ALA A 76 -13.19 -18.35 26.75
N GLY A 77 -12.36 -18.99 27.59
CA GLY A 77 -11.96 -18.46 28.89
C GLY A 77 -13.05 -18.48 29.94
N GLU A 78 -12.99 -17.53 30.87
CA GLU A 78 -14.02 -17.33 31.90
C GLU A 78 -14.90 -16.12 31.53
N GLY A 79 -16.22 -16.27 31.61
CA GLY A 79 -17.19 -15.20 31.36
C GLY A 79 -17.60 -15.02 29.90
N THR A 80 -17.86 -13.76 29.52
CA THR A 80 -18.38 -13.35 28.21
C THR A 80 -17.39 -13.65 27.07
N ILE A 81 -17.91 -14.23 25.98
CA ILE A 81 -17.16 -14.49 24.75
C ILE A 81 -17.35 -13.31 23.78
N SER A 82 -16.25 -12.74 23.29
CA SER A 82 -16.29 -11.77 22.19
C SER A 82 -16.67 -12.46 20.88
N GLY A 83 -17.48 -11.82 20.04
CA GLY A 83 -17.81 -12.33 18.70
C GLY A 83 -16.55 -12.69 17.89
N ALA A 84 -15.48 -11.90 17.99
CA ALA A 84 -14.21 -12.15 17.31
C ALA A 84 -13.56 -13.48 17.74
N ILE A 85 -13.70 -13.87 19.01
CA ILE A 85 -13.22 -15.17 19.51
C ILE A 85 -14.18 -16.28 19.10
N LEU A 86 -15.49 -16.01 19.09
CA LEU A 86 -16.48 -16.98 18.65
C LEU A 86 -16.25 -17.44 17.20
N LEU A 87 -15.90 -16.52 16.28
CA LEU A 87 -15.58 -16.92 14.91
C LEU A 87 -14.37 -17.87 14.86
N VAL A 88 -13.32 -17.61 15.64
CA VAL A 88 -12.17 -18.54 15.72
C VAL A 88 -12.61 -19.92 16.24
N ILE A 89 -13.50 -19.96 17.24
CA ILE A 89 -14.06 -21.22 17.76
C ILE A 89 -14.84 -21.96 16.67
N VAL A 90 -15.68 -21.24 15.90
CA VAL A 90 -16.45 -21.83 14.78
C VAL A 90 -15.52 -22.34 13.67
N ASP A 91 -14.44 -21.63 13.34
CA ASP A 91 -13.43 -22.07 12.37
C ASP A 91 -12.79 -23.40 12.76
N LEU A 92 -12.42 -23.55 14.03
CA LEU A 92 -11.86 -24.79 14.57
C LEU A 92 -12.90 -25.92 14.57
N ALA A 93 -14.14 -25.65 14.99
CA ALA A 93 -15.22 -26.64 15.03
C ALA A 93 -15.62 -27.13 13.64
N LEU A 94 -15.70 -26.24 12.64
CA LEU A 94 -16.00 -26.61 11.25
C LEU A 94 -14.90 -27.48 10.62
N SER A 95 -13.64 -27.20 10.97
CA SER A 95 -12.49 -27.88 10.39
C SER A 95 -12.19 -29.23 11.05
N HIS A 96 -12.35 -29.31 12.37
CA HIS A 96 -11.93 -30.48 13.16
C HIS A 96 -13.07 -31.26 13.79
N GLY A 97 -14.26 -30.64 13.94
CA GLY A 97 -15.42 -31.27 14.53
C GLY A 97 -16.02 -32.38 13.66
N LYS A 98 -16.37 -33.48 14.32
CA LYS A 98 -16.99 -34.68 13.78
C LYS A 98 -18.39 -34.85 14.38
N PRO A 99 -19.25 -35.67 13.75
CA PRO A 99 -20.52 -36.06 14.35
C PRO A 99 -20.30 -36.67 15.74
N GLY A 100 -21.02 -36.15 16.75
CA GLY A 100 -20.85 -36.55 18.15
C GLY A 100 -19.92 -35.66 19.00
N ASP A 101 -19.24 -34.66 18.41
CA ASP A 101 -18.38 -33.74 19.18
C ASP A 101 -19.23 -32.68 19.92
N PRO A 102 -19.15 -32.59 21.27
CA PRO A 102 -20.02 -31.71 22.07
C PRO A 102 -19.97 -30.23 21.65
N ILE A 103 -18.77 -29.73 21.31
CA ILE A 103 -18.60 -28.34 20.87
C ILE A 103 -19.32 -28.07 19.55
N LEU A 104 -19.26 -28.99 18.59
CA LEU A 104 -19.96 -28.79 17.32
C LEU A 104 -21.47 -28.80 17.56
N GLU A 105 -21.97 -29.72 18.40
CA GLU A 105 -23.38 -29.83 18.76
C GLU A 105 -23.90 -28.57 19.48
N ASP A 106 -23.11 -28.00 20.38
CA ASP A 106 -23.41 -26.74 21.06
C ASP A 106 -23.57 -25.57 20.09
N LEU A 107 -22.64 -25.46 19.13
CA LEU A 107 -22.65 -24.37 18.14
C LEU A 107 -23.82 -24.51 17.16
N VAL A 108 -24.07 -25.72 16.63
CA VAL A 108 -25.17 -25.95 15.66
C VAL A 108 -26.55 -25.88 16.32
N SER A 109 -26.64 -25.98 17.64
CA SER A 109 -27.89 -25.86 18.40
C SER A 109 -28.29 -24.41 18.70
N SER A 110 -27.46 -23.41 18.34
CA SER A 110 -27.75 -21.99 18.56
C SER A 110 -28.17 -21.29 17.26
N PRO A 111 -29.46 -20.92 17.10
CA PRO A 111 -29.93 -20.19 15.91
C PRO A 111 -29.21 -18.87 15.67
N GLU A 112 -28.80 -18.17 16.73
CA GLU A 112 -28.03 -16.93 16.63
C GLU A 112 -26.63 -17.16 16.06
N VAL A 113 -25.91 -18.21 16.49
CA VAL A 113 -24.60 -18.56 15.91
C VAL A 113 -24.76 -19.00 14.46
N LEU A 114 -25.78 -19.80 14.15
CA LEU A 114 -26.06 -20.23 12.77
C LEU A 114 -26.30 -19.04 11.84
N ALA A 115 -27.04 -18.02 12.29
CA ALA A 115 -27.33 -16.83 11.51
C ALA A 115 -26.06 -15.99 11.25
N LEU A 116 -25.27 -15.74 12.30
CA LEU A 116 -24.00 -15.03 12.19
C LEU A 116 -23.01 -15.75 11.28
N ASP A 117 -22.98 -17.07 11.35
CA ASP A 117 -22.07 -17.87 10.52
C ASP A 117 -22.50 -17.93 9.05
N ALA A 118 -23.80 -17.89 8.76
CA ALA A 118 -24.28 -17.87 7.39
C ALA A 118 -23.87 -16.59 6.64
N ASP A 119 -23.93 -15.43 7.32
CA ASP A 119 -23.41 -14.17 6.78
C ASP A 119 -21.90 -14.23 6.52
N ARG A 120 -21.13 -14.84 7.44
CA ARG A 120 -19.69 -15.07 7.25
C ARG A 120 -19.42 -16.00 6.06
N ALA A 121 -20.14 -17.11 5.94
CA ALA A 121 -19.95 -18.07 4.85
C ALA A 121 -20.21 -17.45 3.47
N ASN A 122 -21.25 -16.61 3.38
CA ASN A 122 -21.54 -15.85 2.15
C ASN A 122 -20.39 -14.91 1.80
N HIS A 123 -19.84 -14.18 2.77
CA HIS A 123 -18.67 -13.32 2.52
C HIS A 123 -17.42 -14.10 2.13
N ASP A 124 -17.11 -15.21 2.81
CA ASP A 124 -15.95 -16.05 2.49
C ASP A 124 -16.07 -16.63 1.05
N LYS A 125 -17.29 -17.01 0.62
CA LYS A 125 -17.57 -17.48 -0.75
C LYS A 125 -17.38 -16.38 -1.79
N VAL A 126 -17.86 -15.17 -1.52
CA VAL A 126 -17.64 -14.01 -2.40
C VAL A 126 -16.15 -13.68 -2.48
N ASP A 127 -15.42 -13.72 -1.36
CA ASP A 127 -13.97 -13.50 -1.34
C ASP A 127 -13.25 -14.56 -2.19
N GLN A 128 -13.58 -15.85 -2.05
CA GLN A 128 -13.00 -16.92 -2.89
C GLN A 128 -13.26 -16.73 -4.39
N ILE A 129 -14.48 -16.36 -4.79
CA ILE A 129 -14.84 -16.14 -6.20
C ILE A 129 -14.12 -14.92 -6.77
N SER A 130 -13.94 -13.88 -5.95
CA SER A 130 -13.11 -12.72 -6.31
C SER A 130 -11.60 -13.04 -6.31
N GLY A 131 -11.21 -14.27 -5.95
CA GLY A 131 -9.82 -14.72 -5.82
C GLY A 131 -9.09 -14.02 -4.67
N GLY A 132 -9.77 -13.87 -3.54
CA GLY A 132 -9.30 -13.26 -2.31
C GLY A 132 -9.28 -11.73 -2.32
N MET A 133 -9.99 -11.05 -3.23
CA MET A 133 -9.83 -9.61 -3.46
C MET A 133 -10.54 -8.69 -2.47
N LEU A 134 -11.50 -9.19 -1.71
CA LEU A 134 -12.15 -8.42 -0.65
C LEU A 134 -11.32 -8.45 0.65
N GLY A 135 -10.54 -9.52 0.88
CA GLY A 135 -9.71 -9.69 2.07
C GLY A 135 -8.18 -9.55 1.89
N SER A 136 -7.61 -10.08 0.81
CA SER A 136 -6.15 -10.30 0.65
C SER A 136 -5.44 -9.31 -0.28
N THR A 137 -6.10 -8.78 -1.30
CA THR A 137 -5.41 -7.99 -2.35
C THR A 137 -5.15 -6.55 -1.94
N TRP A 138 -5.89 -6.02 -0.97
CA TRP A 138 -5.69 -4.66 -0.44
C TRP A 138 -4.62 -4.57 0.65
N ARG A 139 -4.05 -5.69 1.10
CA ARG A 139 -2.97 -5.70 2.11
C ARG A 139 -2.03 -6.89 1.88
N GLN A 140 -1.04 -6.72 1.01
CA GLN A 140 0.13 -7.60 1.07
C GLN A 140 0.82 -7.39 2.42
N GLY A 141 0.64 -8.35 3.32
CA GLY A 141 1.38 -8.41 4.58
C GLY A 141 2.86 -8.73 4.33
N PRO A 142 3.68 -8.78 5.38
CA PRO A 142 5.03 -9.32 5.29
C PRO A 142 5.02 -10.72 4.66
N LYS A 143 5.98 -11.03 3.78
CA LYS A 143 6.08 -12.35 3.11
C LYS A 143 6.09 -13.54 4.08
N THR A 144 6.48 -13.32 5.34
CA THR A 144 6.45 -14.32 6.41
C THR A 144 5.06 -14.81 6.75
N ASP A 145 4.03 -13.99 6.51
CA ASP A 145 2.65 -14.28 6.89
C ASP A 145 1.91 -15.07 5.80
N HIS A 146 2.41 -15.04 4.55
CA HIS A 146 1.74 -15.65 3.39
C HIS A 146 1.48 -17.14 3.56
N ALA A 147 2.42 -17.88 4.18
CA ALA A 147 2.25 -19.31 4.38
C ALA A 147 1.09 -19.63 5.34
N ILE A 148 0.93 -18.83 6.40
CA ILE A 148 -0.16 -18.96 7.36
C ILE A 148 -1.48 -18.51 6.72
N GLU A 149 -1.47 -17.39 6.00
CA GLU A 149 -2.66 -16.87 5.31
C GLU A 149 -3.17 -17.85 4.23
N ALA A 150 -2.26 -18.47 3.47
CA ALA A 150 -2.60 -19.50 2.49
C ALA A 150 -3.11 -20.80 3.15
N ASP A 151 -2.52 -21.22 4.27
CA ASP A 151 -3.00 -22.38 5.03
C ASP A 151 -4.42 -22.14 5.55
N LEU A 152 -4.66 -20.98 6.19
CA LEU A 152 -5.97 -20.59 6.68
C LEU A 152 -7.02 -20.48 5.56
N ALA A 153 -6.64 -19.92 4.41
CA ALA A 153 -7.53 -19.80 3.24
C ALA A 153 -7.99 -21.17 2.69
N ASN A 154 -7.16 -22.20 2.85
CA ASN A 154 -7.47 -23.57 2.43
C ASN A 154 -8.23 -24.40 3.49
N ARG A 155 -8.53 -23.83 4.67
CA ARG A 155 -9.27 -24.53 5.72
C ARG A 155 -10.72 -24.78 5.30
N ARG A 156 -11.28 -25.91 5.74
CA ARG A 156 -12.68 -26.30 5.43
C ARG A 156 -13.70 -25.29 5.93
N SER A 157 -13.41 -24.57 7.00
CA SER A 157 -14.29 -23.51 7.49
C SER A 157 -14.49 -22.38 6.46
N ARG A 158 -13.57 -22.20 5.50
CA ARG A 158 -13.67 -21.19 4.44
C ARG A 158 -14.67 -21.52 3.35
N SER A 159 -15.09 -22.77 3.23
CA SER A 159 -15.99 -23.23 2.17
C SER A 159 -17.31 -23.80 2.68
N LEU A 160 -17.51 -23.84 4.00
CA LEU A 160 -18.68 -24.45 4.63
C LEU A 160 -19.30 -23.50 5.65
N ALA A 161 -20.63 -23.45 5.70
CA ALA A 161 -21.39 -22.82 6.76
C ALA A 161 -21.74 -23.83 7.87
N LEU A 162 -21.92 -23.33 9.09
CA LEU A 162 -22.24 -24.15 10.26
C LEU A 162 -23.58 -24.90 10.11
N HIS A 163 -24.59 -24.26 9.51
CA HIS A 163 -25.89 -24.91 9.27
C HIS A 163 -25.81 -26.09 8.29
N GLU A 164 -24.82 -26.13 7.39
CA GLU A 164 -24.63 -27.23 6.44
C GLU A 164 -24.20 -28.52 7.14
N LYS A 165 -23.61 -28.42 8.34
CA LYS A 165 -23.25 -29.59 9.16
C LYS A 165 -24.45 -30.34 9.71
N LEU A 166 -25.60 -29.68 9.89
CA LEU A 166 -26.82 -30.30 10.42
C LEU A 166 -27.31 -31.46 9.54
N SER A 167 -27.20 -31.33 8.22
CA SER A 167 -27.53 -32.42 7.29
C SER A 167 -26.60 -33.63 7.46
N GLN A 168 -25.30 -33.39 7.68
CA GLN A 168 -24.32 -34.47 7.90
C GLN A 168 -24.61 -35.22 9.20
N LEU A 169 -24.94 -34.51 10.28
CA LEU A 169 -25.32 -35.09 11.56
C LEU A 169 -26.56 -35.99 11.43
N THR A 170 -27.62 -35.45 10.83
CA THR A 170 -28.90 -36.17 10.62
C THR A 170 -28.74 -37.46 9.82
N LEU A 171 -27.85 -37.46 8.81
CA LEU A 171 -27.63 -38.59 7.92
C LEU A 171 -26.66 -39.64 8.50
N THR A 172 -25.84 -39.29 9.50
CA THR A 172 -24.85 -40.21 10.11
C THR A 172 -25.38 -41.00 11.32
N LYS A 173 -26.58 -40.67 11.81
CA LYS A 173 -27.35 -41.34 12.89
C LYS A 173 -26.58 -41.57 14.20
N ASN A 174 -26.76 -40.65 15.15
CA ASN A 174 -26.44 -40.86 16.57
C ASN A 174 -27.68 -40.51 17.40
N GLU A 175 -28.53 -41.51 17.68
CA GLU A 175 -29.89 -41.33 18.18
C GLU A 175 -30.01 -40.44 19.44
N ASN A 176 -29.03 -40.47 20.34
CA ASN A 176 -29.04 -39.65 21.57
C ASN A 176 -28.65 -38.18 21.31
N ALA A 177 -27.65 -37.93 20.48
CA ALA A 177 -27.21 -36.58 20.12
C ALA A 177 -28.27 -35.87 19.26
N ASP A 178 -28.87 -36.60 18.32
CA ASP A 178 -29.91 -36.09 17.43
C ASP A 178 -31.12 -35.56 18.22
N GLN A 179 -31.52 -36.24 19.30
CA GLN A 179 -32.65 -35.81 20.14
C GLN A 179 -32.35 -34.56 20.97
N GLN A 180 -31.11 -34.38 21.45
CA GLN A 180 -30.70 -33.20 22.20
C GLN A 180 -30.68 -31.95 21.29
N ILE A 181 -30.07 -32.06 20.11
CA ILE A 181 -30.03 -30.98 19.12
C ILE A 181 -31.45 -30.60 18.69
N GLN A 182 -32.31 -31.59 18.38
CA GLN A 182 -33.71 -31.35 18.05
C GLN A 182 -34.46 -30.59 19.15
N THR A 183 -34.26 -30.98 20.42
CA THR A 183 -34.90 -30.34 21.56
C THR A 183 -34.45 -28.88 21.72
N ARG A 184 -33.15 -28.61 21.59
CA ARG A 184 -32.59 -27.25 21.71
C ARG A 184 -33.03 -26.35 20.54
N LEU A 185 -33.03 -26.87 19.32
CA LEU A 185 -33.53 -26.14 18.15
C LEU A 185 -35.04 -25.88 18.24
N GLN A 186 -35.83 -26.84 18.73
CA GLN A 186 -37.26 -26.62 19.00
C GLN A 186 -37.48 -25.52 20.05
N ALA A 187 -36.73 -25.54 21.17
CA ALA A 187 -36.78 -24.47 22.16
C ALA A 187 -36.39 -23.10 21.55
N GLY A 188 -35.45 -23.10 20.61
CA GLY A 188 -35.12 -21.93 19.79
C GLY A 188 -36.29 -21.44 18.95
N VAL A 189 -37.01 -22.34 18.27
CA VAL A 189 -38.23 -22.03 17.50
C VAL A 189 -39.34 -21.49 18.42
N ASP A 190 -39.53 -22.09 19.59
CA ASP A 190 -40.54 -21.64 20.56
C ASP A 190 -40.23 -20.23 21.10
N ARG A 191 -38.93 -19.93 21.29
CA ARG A 191 -38.45 -18.62 21.77
C ARG A 191 -38.52 -17.52 20.71
N LEU A 192 -38.06 -17.80 19.48
CA LEU A 192 -37.93 -16.82 18.39
C LEU A 192 -39.19 -16.74 17.51
N GLY A 193 -40.05 -17.75 17.59
CA GLY A 193 -41.25 -17.94 16.79
C GLY A 193 -40.97 -18.68 15.48
N ALA A 194 -41.96 -19.43 14.98
CA ALA A 194 -41.85 -20.12 13.69
C ALA A 194 -41.74 -19.13 12.51
N TRP A 195 -40.90 -19.47 11.54
CA TRP A 195 -40.78 -18.74 10.28
C TRP A 195 -41.86 -19.18 9.29
N THR A 196 -42.69 -18.23 8.87
CA THR A 196 -43.83 -18.47 7.96
C THR A 196 -43.67 -17.76 6.61
N ASP A 197 -42.60 -17.00 6.41
CA ASP A 197 -42.36 -16.29 5.15
C ASP A 197 -41.79 -17.24 4.08
N HIS A 198 -42.12 -16.95 2.82
CA HIS A 198 -41.54 -17.60 1.65
C HIS A 198 -40.11 -17.09 1.38
N HIS A 199 -39.78 -15.87 1.84
CA HIS A 199 -38.42 -15.35 1.78
C HIS A 199 -37.47 -16.15 2.68
N VAL A 200 -36.29 -16.51 2.15
CA VAL A 200 -35.17 -17.07 2.92
C VAL A 200 -34.24 -15.94 3.36
N ASP A 201 -34.09 -15.77 4.67
CA ASP A 201 -33.22 -14.77 5.27
C ASP A 201 -32.16 -15.46 6.15
N TRP A 202 -30.97 -15.64 5.59
CA TRP A 202 -29.86 -16.34 6.26
C TRP A 202 -29.35 -15.61 7.51
N SER A 203 -29.56 -14.29 7.59
CA SER A 203 -29.11 -13.45 8.71
C SER A 203 -30.08 -13.44 9.90
N SER A 204 -31.29 -14.00 9.72
CA SER A 204 -32.33 -14.01 10.74
C SER A 204 -32.23 -15.23 11.66
N PRO A 205 -32.01 -15.05 12.98
CA PRO A 205 -32.06 -16.16 13.93
C PRO A 205 -33.40 -16.88 13.93
N LYS A 206 -34.49 -16.17 13.63
CA LYS A 206 -35.84 -16.74 13.55
C LYS A 206 -35.98 -17.70 12.37
N PHE A 207 -35.48 -17.31 11.19
CA PHE A 207 -35.42 -18.20 10.04
C PHE A 207 -34.51 -19.39 10.34
N MET A 208 -33.31 -19.15 10.90
CA MET A 208 -32.36 -20.21 11.25
C MET A 208 -32.95 -21.23 12.22
N ALA A 209 -33.67 -20.80 13.26
CA ALA A 209 -34.30 -21.72 14.20
C ALA A 209 -35.24 -22.70 13.47
N SER A 210 -36.11 -22.18 12.61
CA SER A 210 -37.09 -22.98 11.87
C SER A 210 -36.43 -23.85 10.79
N HIS A 211 -35.41 -23.33 10.11
CA HIS A 211 -34.68 -24.05 9.06
C HIS A 211 -33.81 -25.16 9.65
N ALA A 212 -33.01 -24.86 10.68
CA ALA A 212 -32.17 -25.83 11.38
C ALA A 212 -33.01 -26.96 12.00
N TRP A 213 -34.14 -26.64 12.62
CA TRP A 213 -35.05 -27.66 13.16
C TRP A 213 -35.60 -28.60 12.07
N ARG A 214 -35.84 -28.09 10.85
CA ARG A 214 -36.20 -28.94 9.71
C ARG A 214 -35.03 -29.77 9.18
N LEU A 215 -33.82 -29.23 9.15
CA LEU A 215 -32.61 -29.95 8.72
C LEU A 215 -32.30 -31.15 9.63
N VAL A 216 -32.65 -31.08 10.92
CA VAL A 216 -32.44 -32.21 11.85
C VAL A 216 -33.53 -33.27 11.82
N SER A 217 -34.47 -33.19 10.88
CA SER A 217 -35.55 -34.15 10.71
C SER A 217 -35.39 -34.90 9.39
N LEU A 218 -35.14 -36.21 9.48
CA LEU A 218 -35.00 -37.08 8.32
C LEU A 218 -36.25 -37.11 7.43
N ALA A 219 -37.43 -36.75 7.97
CA ALA A 219 -38.68 -36.66 7.21
C ALA A 219 -38.65 -35.58 6.10
N ASN A 220 -37.71 -34.63 6.18
CA ASN A 220 -37.52 -33.57 5.19
C ASN A 220 -36.44 -33.89 4.15
N TYR A 221 -36.02 -35.16 4.03
CA TYR A 221 -35.05 -35.59 3.03
C TYR A 221 -35.65 -36.64 2.09
N GLU A 222 -35.29 -36.54 0.81
CA GLU A 222 -35.64 -37.52 -0.22
C GLU A 222 -34.39 -38.13 -0.85
N GLN A 223 -34.48 -39.39 -1.28
CA GLN A 223 -33.40 -40.04 -2.03
C GLN A 223 -33.56 -39.73 -3.52
N VAL A 224 -32.53 -39.11 -4.08
CA VAL A 224 -32.44 -38.81 -5.51
C VAL A 224 -31.25 -39.55 -6.11
N GLU A 225 -31.40 -40.03 -7.34
CA GLU A 225 -30.30 -40.58 -8.12
C GLU A 225 -29.51 -39.43 -8.74
N ALA A 226 -28.27 -39.23 -8.27
CA ALA A 226 -27.34 -38.23 -8.77
C ALA A 226 -26.15 -38.92 -9.42
N LYS A 227 -25.64 -38.38 -10.53
CA LYS A 227 -24.40 -38.86 -11.13
C LYS A 227 -23.21 -38.20 -10.43
N ASP A 228 -22.22 -39.00 -10.02
CA ASP A 228 -20.97 -38.48 -9.49
C ASP A 228 -20.05 -37.92 -10.60
N GLU A 229 -18.91 -37.36 -10.21
CA GLU A 229 -17.92 -36.77 -11.12
C GLU A 229 -17.35 -37.78 -12.15
N ASN A 230 -17.49 -39.07 -11.89
CA ASN A 230 -17.07 -40.16 -12.79
C ASN A 230 -18.23 -40.66 -13.68
N GLY A 231 -19.43 -40.12 -13.52
CA GLY A 231 -20.63 -40.47 -14.28
C GLY A 231 -21.43 -41.65 -13.71
N ASP A 232 -21.04 -42.18 -12.55
CA ASP A 232 -21.73 -43.29 -11.88
C ASP A 232 -22.96 -42.78 -11.12
N VAL A 233 -24.06 -43.52 -11.21
CA VAL A 233 -25.32 -43.15 -10.52
C VAL A 233 -25.23 -43.56 -9.05
N GLN A 234 -25.21 -42.58 -8.17
CA GLN A 234 -25.27 -42.75 -6.72
C GLN A 234 -26.61 -42.25 -6.15
N ARG A 235 -27.12 -42.93 -5.12
CA ARG A 235 -28.30 -42.47 -4.38
C ARG A 235 -27.85 -41.50 -3.30
N VAL A 236 -28.23 -40.24 -3.44
CA VAL A 236 -27.89 -39.15 -2.51
C VAL A 236 -29.15 -38.67 -1.82
N TRP A 237 -29.05 -38.35 -0.54
CA TRP A 237 -30.14 -37.71 0.21
C TRP A 237 -30.12 -36.21 -0.03
N VAL A 238 -31.24 -35.64 -0.44
CA VAL A 238 -31.41 -34.21 -0.72
C VAL A 238 -32.47 -33.65 0.21
N TYR A 239 -32.21 -32.51 0.83
CA TYR A 239 -33.18 -31.82 1.67
C TYR A 239 -34.29 -31.19 0.81
N THR A 240 -35.53 -31.44 1.17
CA THR A 240 -36.72 -30.91 0.50
C THR A 240 -37.14 -29.59 1.13
N TRP A 241 -37.01 -28.51 0.38
CA TRP A 241 -37.45 -27.18 0.79
C TRP A 241 -38.99 -27.04 0.82
N PRO A 242 -39.56 -26.22 1.72
CA PRO A 242 -40.95 -25.80 1.61
C PRO A 242 -41.22 -25.12 0.26
N GLU A 243 -42.35 -25.41 -0.37
CA GLU A 243 -42.68 -24.99 -1.76
C GLU A 243 -42.44 -23.50 -2.02
N GLY A 244 -42.96 -22.61 -1.16
CA GLY A 244 -42.78 -21.17 -1.30
C GLY A 244 -41.32 -20.71 -1.18
N GLN A 245 -40.51 -21.38 -0.35
CA GLN A 245 -39.08 -21.11 -0.21
C GLN A 245 -38.28 -21.67 -1.38
N ALA A 246 -38.66 -22.84 -1.90
CA ALA A 246 -38.04 -23.43 -3.08
C ALA A 246 -38.19 -22.52 -4.31
N GLN A 247 -39.40 -21.98 -4.51
CA GLN A 247 -39.67 -21.03 -5.59
C GLN A 247 -38.88 -19.72 -5.41
N TRP A 248 -38.89 -19.16 -4.20
CA TRP A 248 -38.12 -17.94 -3.90
C TRP A 248 -36.62 -18.13 -4.14
N LEU A 249 -36.06 -19.28 -3.74
CA LEU A 249 -34.65 -19.61 -3.98
C LEU A 249 -34.33 -19.74 -5.47
N GLN A 250 -35.21 -20.29 -6.29
CA GLN A 250 -35.01 -20.38 -7.74
C GLN A 250 -34.97 -19.00 -8.40
N ASP A 251 -35.95 -18.14 -8.09
CA ASP A 251 -36.05 -16.79 -8.65
C ASP A 251 -34.85 -15.92 -8.23
N GLN A 252 -34.47 -15.98 -6.96
CA GLN A 252 -33.35 -15.20 -6.42
C GLN A 252 -32.01 -15.71 -6.89
N THR A 253 -31.82 -17.02 -7.04
CA THR A 253 -30.55 -17.54 -7.58
C THR A 253 -30.31 -16.99 -8.98
N ALA A 254 -31.34 -16.87 -9.83
CA ALA A 254 -31.18 -16.32 -11.18
C ALA A 254 -30.83 -14.82 -11.16
N ASP A 255 -31.54 -14.02 -10.37
CA ASP A 255 -31.31 -12.56 -10.32
C ASP A 255 -29.99 -12.21 -9.62
N ILE A 256 -29.71 -12.83 -8.47
CA ILE A 256 -28.45 -12.69 -7.74
C ILE A 256 -27.28 -13.13 -8.62
N GLN A 257 -27.39 -14.25 -9.32
CA GLN A 257 -26.29 -14.74 -10.16
C GLN A 257 -26.07 -13.83 -11.38
N LYS A 258 -27.11 -13.21 -11.93
CA LYS A 258 -26.97 -12.22 -13.01
C LYS A 258 -26.29 -10.94 -12.52
N GLU A 259 -26.72 -10.40 -11.38
CA GLU A 259 -26.13 -9.19 -10.77
C GLU A 259 -24.68 -9.45 -10.32
N GLN A 260 -24.42 -10.61 -9.69
CA GLN A 260 -23.08 -11.03 -9.29
C GLN A 260 -22.15 -11.24 -10.49
N ASN A 261 -22.62 -11.86 -11.56
CA ASN A 261 -21.83 -12.04 -12.79
C ASN A 261 -21.51 -10.68 -13.43
N PHE A 262 -22.49 -9.75 -13.47
CA PHE A 262 -22.27 -8.40 -13.97
C PHE A 262 -21.20 -7.66 -13.14
N LEU A 263 -21.34 -7.67 -11.81
CA LEU A 263 -20.40 -7.02 -10.89
C LEU A 263 -19.00 -7.63 -10.96
N THR A 264 -18.92 -8.95 -10.98
CA THR A 264 -17.66 -9.69 -11.01
C THR A 264 -16.89 -9.43 -12.31
N HIS A 265 -17.57 -9.50 -13.46
CA HIS A 265 -16.92 -9.21 -14.75
C HIS A 265 -16.53 -7.74 -14.89
N SER A 266 -17.42 -6.81 -14.48
CA SER A 266 -17.11 -5.37 -14.53
C SER A 266 -15.90 -5.02 -13.66
N THR A 267 -15.87 -5.54 -12.42
CA THR A 267 -14.76 -5.31 -11.49
C THR A 267 -13.47 -5.94 -12.01
N ALA A 268 -13.51 -7.19 -12.49
CA ALA A 268 -12.34 -7.86 -13.05
C ALA A 268 -11.76 -7.10 -14.26
N ILE A 269 -12.62 -6.57 -15.12
CA ILE A 269 -12.21 -5.71 -16.24
C ILE A 269 -11.50 -4.45 -15.73
N ARG A 270 -12.12 -3.72 -14.80
CA ARG A 270 -11.57 -2.47 -14.29
C ARG A 270 -10.25 -2.66 -13.55
N ILE A 271 -10.12 -3.73 -12.77
CA ILE A 271 -8.85 -4.09 -12.11
C ILE A 271 -7.76 -4.41 -13.15
N ALA A 272 -8.08 -5.16 -14.20
CA ALA A 272 -7.14 -5.42 -15.29
C ALA A 272 -6.72 -4.13 -16.03
N MET A 273 -7.57 -3.09 -15.99
CA MET A 273 -7.29 -1.77 -16.55
C MET A 273 -6.68 -0.78 -15.55
N ASP A 274 -6.49 -1.14 -14.27
CA ASP A 274 -5.88 -0.21 -13.31
C ASP A 274 -4.39 0.01 -13.60
N LYS A 275 -3.70 -1.09 -13.93
CA LYS A 275 -2.29 -1.16 -14.31
C LYS A 275 -2.09 -2.22 -15.38
N ASP A 276 -1.15 -1.98 -16.28
CA ASP A 276 -0.85 -2.92 -17.35
C ASP A 276 -0.29 -4.27 -16.85
N SER A 277 0.36 -4.28 -15.69
CA SER A 277 0.94 -5.46 -15.05
C SER A 277 -0.05 -6.31 -14.24
N ASN A 278 -1.30 -5.88 -14.08
CA ASN A 278 -2.30 -6.65 -13.34
C ASN A 278 -2.72 -7.93 -14.07
N ASP A 279 -3.00 -8.98 -13.31
CA ASP A 279 -3.50 -10.25 -13.83
C ASP A 279 -4.85 -10.05 -14.55
N VAL A 280 -4.96 -10.61 -15.74
CA VAL A 280 -6.15 -10.50 -16.59
C VAL A 280 -7.04 -11.73 -16.36
N ARG A 281 -8.18 -11.52 -15.69
CA ARG A 281 -9.17 -12.58 -15.39
C ARG A 281 -10.47 -12.47 -16.20
N ALA A 282 -10.60 -11.41 -17.00
CA ALA A 282 -11.73 -11.20 -17.90
C ALA A 282 -11.33 -11.44 -19.37
N THR A 283 -12.30 -11.65 -20.25
CA THR A 283 -12.07 -11.84 -21.69
C THR A 283 -12.73 -10.72 -22.51
N ALA A 284 -12.40 -10.62 -23.80
CA ALA A 284 -13.00 -9.64 -24.69
C ALA A 284 -14.52 -9.84 -24.83
N GLU A 285 -15.01 -11.09 -24.77
CA GLU A 285 -16.44 -11.41 -24.80
C GLU A 285 -17.18 -10.87 -23.56
N HIS A 286 -16.54 -10.91 -22.38
CA HIS A 286 -17.11 -10.29 -21.18
C HIS A 286 -17.23 -8.77 -21.34
N ALA A 287 -16.23 -8.13 -21.96
CA ALA A 287 -16.27 -6.70 -22.24
C ALA A 287 -17.36 -6.34 -23.28
N GLU A 288 -17.53 -7.15 -24.32
CA GLU A 288 -18.58 -6.97 -25.32
C GLU A 288 -19.98 -7.07 -24.69
N ALA A 289 -20.23 -8.12 -23.90
CA ALA A 289 -21.49 -8.29 -23.18
C ALA A 289 -21.79 -7.11 -22.23
N LEU A 290 -20.77 -6.56 -21.56
CA LEU A 290 -20.93 -5.38 -20.71
C LEU A 290 -21.21 -4.10 -21.52
N LEU A 291 -20.58 -3.92 -22.69
CA LEU A 291 -20.88 -2.81 -23.60
C LEU A 291 -22.32 -2.88 -24.12
N GLU A 292 -22.86 -4.07 -24.37
CA GLU A 292 -24.26 -4.27 -24.74
C GLU A 292 -25.20 -3.99 -23.55
N ALA A 293 -24.94 -4.60 -22.39
CA ALA A 293 -25.77 -4.45 -21.20
C ALA A 293 -25.86 -3.00 -20.68
N THR A 294 -24.83 -2.20 -20.95
CA THR A 294 -24.73 -0.80 -20.53
C THR A 294 -25.01 0.18 -21.67
N ALA A 295 -25.59 -0.25 -22.80
CA ALA A 295 -25.79 0.57 -24.01
C ALA A 295 -26.37 1.98 -23.74
N GLU A 296 -27.31 2.06 -22.81
CA GLU A 296 -28.04 3.27 -22.45
C GLU A 296 -27.43 4.04 -21.26
N ALA A 297 -26.33 3.54 -20.68
CA ALA A 297 -25.69 4.18 -19.54
C ALA A 297 -25.13 5.56 -19.93
N VAL A 298 -25.31 6.52 -19.02
CA VAL A 298 -24.89 7.91 -19.19
C VAL A 298 -24.18 8.41 -17.95
N PRO A 299 -23.28 9.41 -18.08
CA PRO A 299 -22.66 10.06 -16.94
C PRO A 299 -23.67 10.49 -15.88
N SER A 300 -23.43 10.13 -14.62
CA SER A 300 -24.30 10.53 -13.51
C SER A 300 -24.08 12.01 -13.16
N SER A 301 -25.15 12.73 -12.82
CA SER A 301 -25.07 14.13 -12.40
C SER A 301 -24.75 14.31 -10.91
N LYS A 302 -24.78 13.22 -10.14
CA LYS A 302 -24.45 13.15 -8.72
C LYS A 302 -23.20 12.28 -8.56
N LYS A 303 -22.01 12.90 -8.47
CA LYS A 303 -20.81 12.24 -7.94
C LYS A 303 -20.96 12.11 -6.41
N ASP A 304 -21.94 11.33 -5.95
CA ASP A 304 -21.91 10.77 -4.60
C ASP A 304 -20.90 9.61 -4.60
N ASP A 305 -20.29 9.33 -3.45
CA ASP A 305 -19.15 8.42 -3.25
C ASP A 305 -19.12 7.20 -4.19
N LEU A 306 -18.00 7.03 -4.92
CA LEU A 306 -17.57 5.86 -5.73
C LEU A 306 -18.51 4.64 -5.65
N ASP A 307 -19.58 4.62 -6.44
CA ASP A 307 -20.42 3.44 -6.58
C ASP A 307 -19.71 2.42 -7.48
N PRO A 308 -19.21 1.28 -6.95
CA PRO A 308 -18.56 0.28 -7.77
C PRO A 308 -19.50 -0.33 -8.82
N ASN A 309 -20.82 -0.17 -8.67
CA ASN A 309 -21.85 -0.66 -9.58
C ASN A 309 -22.31 0.38 -10.62
N ASP A 310 -21.67 1.56 -10.70
CA ASP A 310 -22.07 2.58 -11.68
C ASP A 310 -22.03 2.03 -13.12
N PRO A 311 -23.19 1.91 -13.81
CA PRO A 311 -23.25 1.39 -15.17
C PRO A 311 -22.42 2.20 -16.17
N TRP A 312 -22.22 3.50 -15.94
CA TRP A 312 -21.37 4.34 -16.79
C TRP A 312 -19.90 3.99 -16.61
N LEU A 313 -19.43 3.88 -15.38
CA LEU A 313 -18.06 3.44 -15.09
C LEU A 313 -17.78 2.04 -15.64
N CYS A 314 -18.73 1.11 -15.51
CA CYS A 314 -18.66 -0.23 -16.09
C CYS A 314 -18.51 -0.16 -17.63
N ARG A 315 -19.30 0.70 -18.29
CA ARG A 315 -19.26 0.90 -19.74
C ARG A 315 -17.90 1.40 -20.23
N VAL A 316 -17.36 2.42 -19.56
CA VAL A 316 -16.06 2.99 -19.95
C VAL A 316 -14.92 2.00 -19.70
N GLY A 317 -14.97 1.26 -18.59
CA GLY A 317 -14.02 0.18 -18.30
C GLY A 317 -14.03 -0.92 -19.37
N ALA A 318 -15.22 -1.37 -19.79
CA ALA A 318 -15.37 -2.36 -20.85
C ALA A 318 -14.86 -1.84 -22.21
N ALA A 319 -15.11 -0.56 -22.54
CA ALA A 319 -14.57 0.06 -23.75
C ALA A 319 -13.03 0.12 -23.73
N ALA A 320 -12.43 0.52 -22.61
CA ALA A 320 -10.98 0.58 -22.45
C ALA A 320 -10.35 -0.83 -22.54
N PHE A 321 -10.99 -1.84 -21.95
CA PHE A 321 -10.56 -3.23 -22.05
C PHE A 321 -10.63 -3.76 -23.48
N MET A 322 -11.70 -3.45 -24.21
CA MET A 322 -11.84 -3.81 -25.63
C MET A 322 -10.75 -3.15 -26.49
N ALA A 323 -10.40 -1.88 -26.22
CA ALA A 323 -9.30 -1.20 -26.89
C ALA A 323 -7.95 -1.87 -26.66
N ARG A 324 -7.72 -2.44 -25.48
CA ARG A 324 -6.47 -3.13 -25.11
C ARG A 324 -6.42 -4.58 -25.62
N PHE A 325 -7.43 -5.39 -25.33
CA PHE A 325 -7.42 -6.84 -25.51
C PHE A 325 -8.29 -7.34 -26.66
N GLY A 326 -9.13 -6.50 -27.27
CA GLY A 326 -9.93 -6.89 -28.43
C GLY A 326 -9.05 -7.26 -29.62
N SER A 327 -9.48 -8.25 -30.41
CA SER A 327 -8.86 -8.54 -31.71
C SER A 327 -9.03 -7.38 -32.69
N ALA A 328 -8.23 -7.33 -33.75
CA ALA A 328 -8.33 -6.27 -34.76
C ALA A 328 -9.75 -6.16 -35.37
N ASP A 329 -10.43 -7.29 -35.57
CA ASP A 329 -11.81 -7.32 -36.07
C ASP A 329 -12.81 -6.78 -35.04
N GLN A 330 -12.68 -7.18 -33.76
CA GLN A 330 -13.52 -6.66 -32.67
C GLN A 330 -13.34 -5.15 -32.47
N LYS A 331 -12.10 -4.67 -32.47
CA LYS A 331 -11.81 -3.23 -32.39
C LYS A 331 -12.44 -2.47 -33.56
N LYS A 332 -12.39 -3.02 -34.78
CA LYS A 332 -12.99 -2.42 -35.97
C LYS A 332 -14.53 -2.40 -35.90
N GLN A 333 -15.15 -3.48 -35.43
CA GLN A 333 -16.60 -3.57 -35.27
C GLN A 333 -17.11 -2.57 -34.22
N CYS A 334 -16.37 -2.40 -33.13
CA CYS A 334 -16.76 -1.52 -32.02
C CYS A 334 -16.18 -0.11 -32.12
N ALA A 335 -15.38 0.24 -33.15
CA ALA A 335 -14.63 1.50 -33.24
C ALA A 335 -15.51 2.75 -33.00
N GLY A 336 -16.69 2.82 -33.62
CA GLY A 336 -17.61 3.93 -33.43
C GLY A 336 -18.17 4.03 -32.01
N VAL A 337 -18.39 2.88 -31.35
CA VAL A 337 -18.83 2.81 -29.95
C VAL A 337 -17.72 3.27 -29.02
N LEU A 338 -16.49 2.76 -29.22
CA LEU A 338 -15.33 3.15 -28.41
C LEU A 338 -15.09 4.65 -28.48
N GLU A 339 -15.06 5.23 -29.68
CA GLU A 339 -14.83 6.67 -29.86
C GLU A 339 -15.92 7.51 -29.19
N THR A 340 -17.18 7.09 -29.30
CA THR A 340 -18.32 7.78 -28.67
C THR A 340 -18.22 7.71 -27.14
N VAL A 341 -17.87 6.55 -26.58
CA VAL A 341 -17.75 6.36 -25.14
C VAL A 341 -16.60 7.19 -24.57
N PHE A 342 -15.41 7.13 -25.20
CA PHE A 342 -14.24 7.89 -24.74
C PHE A 342 -14.44 9.40 -24.87
N THR A 343 -14.98 9.87 -26.01
CA THR A 343 -15.27 11.30 -26.20
C THR A 343 -16.27 11.79 -25.15
N ARG A 344 -17.31 11.00 -24.86
CA ARG A 344 -18.32 11.38 -23.87
C ARG A 344 -17.77 11.41 -22.45
N ALA A 345 -16.91 10.46 -22.08
CA ALA A 345 -16.24 10.48 -20.78
C ALA A 345 -15.36 11.73 -20.60
N LEU A 346 -14.65 12.14 -21.65
CA LEU A 346 -13.76 13.30 -21.60
C LEU A 346 -14.48 14.66 -21.63
N GLN A 347 -15.74 14.71 -22.05
CA GLN A 347 -16.57 15.92 -22.02
C GLN A 347 -17.07 16.29 -20.61
N GLU A 348 -16.92 15.38 -19.64
CA GLU A 348 -17.31 15.65 -18.26
C GLU A 348 -16.40 16.72 -17.64
N LYS A 349 -17.00 17.74 -17.01
CA LYS A 349 -16.24 18.71 -16.22
C LYS A 349 -15.91 18.08 -14.87
N THR A 350 -14.72 17.53 -14.74
CA THR A 350 -14.20 17.02 -13.48
C THR A 350 -14.09 18.19 -12.50
N LYS A 351 -14.80 18.11 -11.37
CA LYS A 351 -14.40 18.92 -10.21
C LYS A 351 -13.02 18.41 -9.80
N THR A 352 -12.04 19.31 -9.72
CA THR A 352 -10.68 19.02 -9.26
C THR A 352 -10.78 18.32 -7.91
N GLN A 353 -10.63 16.99 -7.91
CA GLN A 353 -10.65 16.23 -6.67
C GLN A 353 -9.36 16.56 -5.92
N THR A 354 -9.49 17.04 -4.68
CA THR A 354 -8.35 17.43 -3.84
C THR A 354 -7.57 16.24 -3.29
N ASN A 355 -8.04 15.00 -3.49
CA ASN A 355 -7.43 13.76 -3.00
C ASN A 355 -7.54 12.65 -4.06
N LEU A 356 -6.94 12.84 -5.23
CA LEU A 356 -6.85 11.80 -6.26
C LEU A 356 -6.04 10.61 -5.72
N ARG A 357 -6.64 9.41 -5.76
CA ARG A 357 -5.98 8.14 -5.41
C ARG A 357 -5.04 7.64 -6.52
N TYR A 358 -5.01 8.31 -7.67
CA TYR A 358 -4.25 7.96 -8.88
C TYR A 358 -4.42 6.50 -9.32
N ASP A 359 -5.56 5.89 -8.98
CA ASP A 359 -6.04 4.61 -9.48
C ASP A 359 -6.90 4.86 -10.74
N VAL A 360 -6.62 4.11 -11.80
CA VAL A 360 -7.32 4.26 -13.09
C VAL A 360 -8.69 3.60 -13.00
N MET A 361 -8.82 2.49 -12.27
CA MET A 361 -10.04 1.67 -12.23
C MET A 361 -11.29 2.37 -11.66
N SER A 362 -11.12 3.52 -11.04
CA SER A 362 -12.15 4.24 -10.30
C SER A 362 -12.68 5.46 -11.04
N GLU A 363 -11.96 5.96 -12.05
CA GLU A 363 -12.28 7.21 -12.75
C GLU A 363 -12.58 6.94 -14.24
N PRO A 364 -13.78 7.29 -14.74
CA PRO A 364 -14.14 7.04 -16.14
C PRO A 364 -13.23 7.83 -17.10
N GLU A 365 -12.81 9.04 -16.76
CA GLU A 365 -11.91 9.85 -17.56
C GLU A 365 -10.54 9.16 -17.70
N ALA A 366 -10.01 8.57 -16.62
CA ALA A 366 -8.75 7.83 -16.66
C ALA A 366 -8.85 6.57 -17.53
N LEU A 367 -9.94 5.79 -17.38
CA LEU A 367 -10.19 4.61 -18.22
C LEU A 367 -10.32 4.98 -19.70
N ALA A 368 -11.00 6.09 -20.02
CA ALA A 368 -11.11 6.57 -21.39
C ALA A 368 -9.75 6.96 -21.97
N ILE A 369 -8.88 7.61 -21.19
CA ILE A 369 -7.51 7.97 -21.62
C ILE A 369 -6.68 6.71 -21.86
N VAL A 370 -6.77 5.71 -20.98
CA VAL A 370 -6.08 4.42 -21.19
C VAL A 370 -6.58 3.75 -22.47
N GLY A 371 -7.89 3.72 -22.71
CA GLY A 371 -8.46 3.21 -23.95
C GLY A 371 -7.91 3.93 -25.18
N ARG A 372 -7.90 5.28 -25.16
CA ARG A 372 -7.31 6.09 -26.24
C ARG A 372 -5.82 5.83 -26.43
N LEU A 373 -5.06 5.65 -25.35
CA LEU A 373 -3.64 5.35 -25.39
C LEU A 373 -3.35 4.03 -26.14
N TYR A 374 -4.12 2.97 -25.88
CA TYR A 374 -3.97 1.70 -26.62
C TYR A 374 -4.39 1.80 -28.09
N LEU A 375 -5.36 2.64 -28.43
CA LEU A 375 -5.74 2.87 -29.83
C LEU A 375 -4.74 3.76 -30.57
N ALA A 376 -4.07 4.67 -29.87
CA ALA A 376 -3.05 5.55 -30.45
C ALA A 376 -1.81 4.76 -30.93
N ALA A 377 -1.52 3.59 -30.35
CA ALA A 377 -0.36 2.77 -30.71
C ALA A 377 -0.28 2.44 -32.21
N ASP A 378 -1.41 2.30 -32.90
CA ASP A 378 -1.47 1.98 -34.33
C ASP A 378 -1.44 3.22 -35.25
N LEU A 379 -1.41 4.43 -34.68
CA LEU A 379 -1.45 5.70 -35.41
C LEU A 379 -0.05 6.25 -35.71
N GLY A 380 0.06 7.08 -36.75
CA GLY A 380 1.28 7.86 -36.99
C GLY A 380 1.48 8.96 -35.94
N PRO A 381 2.71 9.50 -35.74
CA PRO A 381 3.01 10.41 -34.63
C PRO A 381 2.11 11.66 -34.53
N ILE A 382 1.76 12.26 -35.68
CA ILE A 382 0.87 13.45 -35.69
C ILE A 382 -0.55 13.09 -35.27
N ASP A 383 -1.03 11.92 -35.69
CA ASP A 383 -2.36 11.42 -35.35
C ASP A 383 -2.40 10.96 -33.88
N GLN A 384 -1.32 10.34 -33.38
CA GLN A 384 -1.15 10.04 -31.95
C GLN A 384 -1.27 11.30 -31.10
N PHE A 385 -0.53 12.36 -31.46
CA PHE A 385 -0.59 13.63 -30.76
C PHE A 385 -2.00 14.22 -30.80
N ALA A 386 -2.61 14.29 -31.98
CA ALA A 386 -3.97 14.83 -32.14
C ALA A 386 -5.01 14.05 -31.33
N TYR A 387 -4.84 12.74 -31.19
CA TYR A 387 -5.78 11.87 -30.48
C TYR A 387 -5.68 11.96 -28.95
N LEU A 388 -4.47 12.23 -28.43
CA LEU A 388 -4.20 12.24 -26.99
C LEU A 388 -4.19 13.65 -26.37
N VAL A 389 -3.83 14.69 -27.13
CA VAL A 389 -3.58 16.04 -26.58
C VAL A 389 -4.79 16.66 -25.87
N GLU A 390 -5.99 16.50 -26.43
CA GLU A 390 -7.23 17.04 -25.84
C GLU A 390 -7.45 16.46 -24.44
N ALA A 391 -7.20 15.17 -24.26
CA ALA A 391 -7.40 14.50 -22.98
C ALA A 391 -6.33 14.90 -21.95
N VAL A 392 -5.09 15.11 -22.39
CA VAL A 392 -3.99 15.61 -21.53
C VAL A 392 -4.26 17.05 -21.07
N GLU A 393 -4.74 17.90 -21.96
CA GLU A 393 -5.09 19.30 -21.65
C GLU A 393 -6.25 19.38 -20.65
N ALA A 394 -7.33 18.65 -20.90
CA ALA A 394 -8.54 18.74 -20.10
C ALA A 394 -8.44 17.98 -18.76
N HIS A 395 -7.68 16.88 -18.72
CA HIS A 395 -7.64 15.94 -17.58
C HIS A 395 -6.21 15.54 -17.19
N PRO A 396 -5.34 16.51 -16.81
CA PRO A 396 -3.92 16.25 -16.59
C PRO A 396 -3.63 15.20 -15.51
N ALA A 397 -4.44 15.13 -14.44
CA ALA A 397 -4.22 14.13 -13.39
C ALA A 397 -4.63 12.70 -13.80
N CYS A 398 -5.77 12.56 -14.49
CA CYS A 398 -6.22 11.27 -15.03
C CYS A 398 -5.25 10.78 -16.12
N ALA A 399 -4.75 11.67 -16.96
CA ALA A 399 -3.74 11.36 -17.96
C ALA A 399 -2.41 10.94 -17.32
N ALA A 400 -1.96 11.63 -16.28
CA ALA A 400 -0.75 11.24 -15.55
C ALA A 400 -0.89 9.83 -14.92
N ALA A 401 -2.05 9.51 -14.35
CA ALA A 401 -2.34 8.18 -13.81
C ALA A 401 -2.32 7.09 -14.91
N ALA A 402 -3.02 7.35 -16.02
CA ALA A 402 -3.06 6.45 -17.17
C ALA A 402 -1.65 6.17 -17.71
N PHE A 403 -0.84 7.20 -17.89
CA PHE A 403 0.49 7.07 -18.46
C PHE A 403 1.44 6.35 -17.49
N LYS A 404 1.41 6.72 -16.20
CA LYS A 404 2.21 6.06 -15.15
C LYS A 404 1.92 4.56 -15.03
N ASN A 405 0.66 4.15 -15.20
CA ASN A 405 0.23 2.77 -14.97
C ASN A 405 0.20 1.88 -16.22
N HIS A 406 0.30 2.45 -17.43
CA HIS A 406 0.25 1.73 -18.73
C HIS A 406 1.51 1.91 -19.58
N THR A 407 2.65 1.58 -18.98
CA THR A 407 4.00 1.62 -19.55
C THR A 407 4.15 0.86 -20.89
N GLY A 408 3.47 -0.28 -21.03
CA GLY A 408 3.51 -1.08 -22.25
C GLY A 408 2.88 -0.38 -23.45
N ALA A 409 1.80 0.39 -23.22
CA ALA A 409 1.17 1.19 -24.27
C ALA A 409 2.00 2.43 -24.62
N LEU A 410 2.60 3.07 -23.61
CA LEU A 410 3.49 4.22 -23.82
C LEU A 410 4.70 3.89 -24.70
N SER A 411 5.21 2.65 -24.62
CA SER A 411 6.35 2.22 -25.43
C SER A 411 6.05 2.19 -26.94
N ALA A 412 4.78 2.22 -27.34
CA ALA A 412 4.35 2.30 -28.74
C ALA A 412 4.11 3.75 -29.21
N VAL A 413 4.14 4.74 -28.31
CA VAL A 413 4.00 6.16 -28.64
C VAL A 413 5.35 6.72 -29.07
N ASP A 414 5.37 7.52 -30.14
CA ASP A 414 6.58 8.17 -30.61
C ASP A 414 7.21 9.06 -29.51
N GLU A 415 8.54 8.97 -29.33
CA GLU A 415 9.24 9.70 -28.27
C GLU A 415 9.02 11.21 -28.33
N ARG A 416 8.91 11.79 -29.54
CA ARG A 416 8.68 13.22 -29.69
C ARG A 416 7.28 13.59 -29.21
N VAL A 417 6.30 12.75 -29.51
CA VAL A 417 4.92 12.89 -29.02
C VAL A 417 4.89 12.76 -27.50
N LEU A 418 5.60 11.79 -26.94
CA LEU A 418 5.66 11.58 -25.49
C LEU A 418 6.21 12.82 -24.77
N ARG A 419 7.30 13.41 -25.26
CA ARG A 419 7.86 14.65 -24.70
C ARG A 419 6.90 15.84 -24.81
N ALA A 420 6.22 15.97 -25.95
CA ALA A 420 5.20 17.01 -26.14
C ALA A 420 4.05 16.85 -25.12
N LEU A 421 3.53 15.64 -24.95
CA LEU A 421 2.47 15.36 -23.99
C LEU A 421 2.91 15.59 -22.54
N VAL A 422 4.16 15.26 -22.18
CA VAL A 422 4.71 15.57 -20.85
C VAL A 422 4.78 17.08 -20.63
N ARG A 423 5.30 17.86 -21.59
CA ARG A 423 5.37 19.33 -21.45
C ARG A 423 3.97 19.95 -21.32
N ILE A 424 3.00 19.50 -22.11
CA ILE A 424 1.60 19.94 -22.01
C ILE A 424 0.99 19.53 -20.66
N GLY A 425 1.22 18.29 -20.21
CA GLY A 425 0.75 17.79 -18.93
C GLY A 425 1.27 18.59 -17.74
N LEU A 426 2.56 18.96 -17.74
CA LEU A 426 3.16 19.85 -16.73
C LEU A 426 2.52 21.25 -16.74
N HIS A 427 2.25 21.81 -17.91
CA HIS A 427 1.46 23.05 -18.02
C HIS A 427 0.02 22.88 -17.53
N GLY A 428 -0.56 21.68 -17.66
CA GLY A 428 -1.89 21.33 -17.17
C GLY A 428 -1.99 21.29 -15.64
N CYS A 429 -0.87 21.11 -14.95
CA CYS A 429 -0.79 21.19 -13.48
C CYS A 429 -0.79 22.63 -12.94
N VAL A 430 -0.94 23.65 -13.80
CA VAL A 430 -1.04 25.05 -13.38
C VAL A 430 -2.50 25.49 -13.29
N PHE A 431 -2.88 26.00 -12.14
CA PHE A 431 -4.25 26.44 -11.82
C PHE A 431 -4.29 27.93 -11.50
N THR A 432 -5.34 28.62 -11.94
CA THR A 432 -5.62 30.01 -11.55
C THR A 432 -6.10 30.05 -10.11
N ARG A 433 -5.56 30.97 -9.31
CA ARG A 433 -5.89 31.09 -7.90
C ARG A 433 -6.64 32.37 -7.60
N SER A 434 -7.75 32.31 -6.86
CA SER A 434 -8.36 33.53 -6.31
C SER A 434 -7.44 34.21 -5.28
N GLN A 435 -7.18 35.51 -5.42
CA GLN A 435 -6.26 36.24 -4.54
C GLN A 435 -6.85 36.42 -3.14
N HIS A 436 -8.17 36.61 -3.04
CA HIS A 436 -8.94 36.65 -1.79
C HIS A 436 -10.41 36.32 -2.05
N TYR A 437 -11.18 36.04 -0.99
CA TYR A 437 -12.59 35.64 -1.10
C TYR A 437 -13.48 36.71 -1.76
N GLU A 438 -13.11 37.99 -1.62
CA GLU A 438 -13.85 39.13 -2.17
C GLU A 438 -13.30 39.60 -3.54
N GLU A 439 -12.52 38.78 -4.24
CA GLU A 439 -11.96 39.17 -5.54
C GLU A 439 -13.08 39.39 -6.56
N ALA A 440 -12.95 40.44 -7.38
CA ALA A 440 -13.88 40.70 -8.45
C ALA A 440 -13.79 39.58 -9.52
N GLU A 441 -14.95 39.10 -9.96
CA GLU A 441 -15.06 37.95 -10.87
C GLU A 441 -14.31 38.20 -12.20
N ASP A 442 -14.28 39.45 -12.67
CA ASP A 442 -13.55 39.87 -13.87
C ASP A 442 -12.02 39.68 -13.76
N ALA A 443 -11.43 39.97 -12.60
CA ALA A 443 -10.00 39.80 -12.37
C ALA A 443 -9.58 38.32 -12.36
N PHE A 444 -10.43 37.44 -11.83
CA PHE A 444 -10.23 35.99 -11.91
C PHE A 444 -10.38 35.48 -13.34
N GLU A 445 -11.43 35.90 -14.06
CA GLU A 445 -11.67 35.51 -15.45
C GLU A 445 -10.55 35.94 -16.39
N ILE A 446 -9.99 37.16 -16.24
CA ILE A 446 -8.85 37.63 -17.04
C ILE A 446 -7.64 36.71 -16.84
N ARG A 447 -7.36 36.29 -15.59
CA ARG A 447 -6.24 35.40 -15.29
C ARG A 447 -6.47 34.00 -15.83
N GLU A 448 -7.69 33.49 -15.74
CA GLU A 448 -8.06 32.20 -16.32
C GLU A 448 -7.95 32.22 -17.86
N GLN A 449 -8.38 33.30 -18.52
CA GLN A 449 -8.19 33.48 -19.96
C GLN A 449 -6.71 33.54 -20.34
N ALA A 450 -5.87 34.20 -19.53
CA ALA A 450 -4.42 34.22 -19.75
C ALA A 450 -3.80 32.82 -19.63
N ARG A 451 -4.24 32.02 -18.64
CA ARG A 451 -3.84 30.62 -18.48
C ARG A 451 -4.24 29.76 -19.68
N MET A 452 -5.51 29.83 -20.09
CA MET A 452 -6.03 29.09 -21.25
C MET A 452 -5.28 29.48 -22.54
N LYS A 453 -5.01 30.77 -22.75
CA LYS A 453 -4.22 31.23 -23.89
C LYS A 453 -2.80 30.66 -23.87
N LYS A 454 -2.14 30.69 -22.70
CA LYS A 454 -0.79 30.14 -22.55
C LYS A 454 -0.75 28.65 -22.87
N MET A 455 -1.75 27.88 -22.43
CA MET A 455 -1.90 26.46 -22.78
C MET A 455 -2.06 26.25 -24.29
N ALA A 456 -2.95 27.02 -24.94
CA ALA A 456 -3.14 26.94 -26.38
C ALA A 456 -1.87 27.27 -27.17
N ASP A 457 -1.09 28.28 -26.73
CA ASP A 457 0.19 28.64 -27.33
C ASP A 457 1.23 27.49 -27.19
N VAL A 458 1.25 26.79 -26.06
CA VAL A 458 2.11 25.61 -25.82
C VAL A 458 1.72 24.47 -26.75
N ILE A 459 0.43 24.10 -26.81
CA ILE A 459 -0.06 23.02 -27.68
C ILE A 459 0.28 23.31 -29.15
N MET A 460 0.12 24.56 -29.59
CA MET A 460 0.49 24.97 -30.94
C MET A 460 2.00 24.87 -31.20
N ALA A 461 2.83 25.29 -30.24
CA ALA A 461 4.29 25.18 -30.35
C ALA A 461 4.75 23.72 -30.45
N GLU A 462 4.18 22.82 -29.64
CA GLU A 462 4.46 21.38 -29.73
C GLU A 462 4.03 20.82 -31.09
N ARG A 463 2.85 21.19 -31.58
CA ARG A 463 2.37 20.77 -32.90
C ARG A 463 3.30 21.22 -34.02
N ASP A 464 3.70 22.49 -34.03
CA ASP A 464 4.62 23.07 -35.01
C ASP A 464 5.99 22.37 -34.98
N TRP A 465 6.45 21.98 -33.80
CA TRP A 465 7.67 21.21 -33.65
C TRP A 465 7.50 19.79 -34.21
N LEU A 466 6.44 19.07 -33.85
CA LEU A 466 6.17 17.71 -34.33
C LEU A 466 6.09 17.66 -35.87
N THR A 467 5.49 18.67 -36.51
CA THR A 467 5.45 18.80 -37.99
C THR A 467 6.76 19.29 -38.61
N GLY A 468 7.80 19.56 -37.81
CA GLY A 468 9.12 20.01 -38.28
C GLY A 468 9.15 21.48 -38.74
N THR A 469 8.14 22.27 -38.41
CA THR A 469 8.02 23.69 -38.80
C THR A 469 8.83 24.62 -37.88
N LYS A 470 8.99 24.25 -36.61
CA LYS A 470 9.75 25.00 -35.60
C LYS A 470 10.72 24.09 -34.82
N PRO A 471 11.74 24.65 -34.16
CA PRO A 471 12.58 23.88 -33.24
C PRO A 471 11.79 23.37 -32.03
N GLU A 472 12.41 22.46 -31.28
CA GLU A 472 11.83 21.92 -30.06
C GLU A 472 11.53 23.03 -29.03
N PRO A 473 10.34 23.05 -28.40
CA PRO A 473 10.01 23.98 -27.33
C PRO A 473 10.86 23.79 -26.08
N ASP A 474 11.07 24.88 -25.34
CA ASP A 474 11.74 24.86 -24.04
C ASP A 474 10.97 24.03 -23.01
N TRP A 475 11.69 23.49 -22.03
CA TRP A 475 11.08 22.73 -20.94
C TRP A 475 10.32 23.63 -19.95
N PHE A 476 9.32 23.03 -19.30
CA PHE A 476 8.43 23.70 -18.36
C PHE A 476 9.20 24.33 -17.18
N VAL A 477 8.81 25.56 -16.84
CA VAL A 477 9.24 26.28 -15.65
C VAL A 477 8.00 26.58 -14.80
N PRO A 478 7.94 26.14 -13.53
CA PRO A 478 6.85 26.46 -12.61
C PRO A 478 6.63 27.98 -12.49
N PRO A 479 5.38 28.44 -12.30
CA PRO A 479 5.10 29.84 -11.99
C PRO A 479 5.71 30.25 -10.63
N ASP A 480 5.90 31.57 -10.46
CA ASP A 480 6.40 32.14 -9.21
C ASP A 480 5.55 31.67 -8.01
N ARG A 481 6.22 31.24 -6.94
CA ARG A 481 5.57 30.82 -5.70
C ARG A 481 5.48 31.96 -4.70
N ARG A 482 4.74 31.71 -3.62
CA ARG A 482 4.63 32.63 -2.49
C ARG A 482 6.04 32.87 -1.91
N PRO A 483 6.47 34.15 -1.75
CA PRO A 483 7.71 34.44 -1.05
C PRO A 483 7.64 33.92 0.40
N ARG A 484 8.73 33.28 0.86
CA ARG A 484 8.82 32.79 2.25
C ARG A 484 8.73 33.94 3.24
N ARG A 485 8.12 33.66 4.39
CA ARG A 485 8.11 34.63 5.49
C ARG A 485 9.51 34.68 6.09
N ALA A 486 10.06 35.88 6.28
CA ALA A 486 11.25 36.03 7.10
C ALA A 486 10.93 35.48 8.50
N SER A 487 11.65 34.45 8.94
CA SER A 487 11.43 33.90 10.27
C SER A 487 11.89 34.97 11.27
N LYS A 488 11.20 35.08 12.40
CA LYS A 488 11.75 35.84 13.53
C LYS A 488 12.26 34.84 14.52
N GLY A 489 13.58 34.70 14.61
CA GLY A 489 14.19 34.09 15.77
C GLY A 489 13.68 34.76 17.06
N ILE A 490 13.47 33.97 18.11
CA ILE A 490 13.12 34.52 19.42
C ILE A 490 14.36 35.26 19.96
N VAL A 491 14.38 36.59 19.82
CA VAL A 491 15.43 37.42 20.41
C VAL A 491 15.23 37.49 21.93
N LEU A 492 15.96 36.66 22.68
CA LEU A 492 16.05 36.78 24.13
C LEU A 492 17.11 37.84 24.49
N GLY A 493 16.69 39.09 24.58
CA GLY A 493 17.55 40.21 25.02
C GLY A 493 16.77 41.53 25.20
N LYS A 494 17.12 42.32 26.23
CA LYS A 494 16.51 43.62 26.58
C LYS A 494 16.90 44.75 25.62
N GLN A 495 16.73 44.57 24.31
CA GLN A 495 16.71 45.70 23.38
C GLN A 495 15.33 45.76 22.74
N ALA A 496 14.58 46.80 23.10
CA ALA A 496 13.27 47.07 22.54
C ALA A 496 13.43 47.21 21.01
N PRO A 497 12.77 46.38 20.19
CA PRO A 497 12.81 46.54 18.75
C PRO A 497 12.15 47.87 18.39
N THR A 498 12.94 48.80 17.85
CA THR A 498 12.47 50.06 17.27
C THR A 498 11.60 49.76 16.06
N SER A 499 10.34 50.18 16.15
CA SER A 499 9.30 50.09 15.13
C SER A 499 8.92 48.65 14.72
N LYS A 500 7.72 48.22 15.12
CA LYS A 500 7.02 47.08 14.52
C LYS A 500 6.54 47.49 13.13
N THR A 501 7.42 47.53 12.13
CA THR A 501 6.94 47.42 10.75
C THR A 501 6.34 46.03 10.65
N GLN A 502 5.00 45.93 10.53
CA GLN A 502 4.39 44.68 10.10
C GLN A 502 5.06 44.31 8.77
N PRO A 503 5.71 43.14 8.65
CA PRO A 503 6.13 42.66 7.35
C PRO A 503 4.89 42.68 6.45
N ALA A 504 5.00 43.21 5.24
CA ALA A 504 3.93 43.08 4.26
C ALA A 504 3.60 41.58 4.16
N GLU A 505 2.31 41.22 4.28
CA GLU A 505 1.93 39.84 4.04
C GLU A 505 2.40 39.44 2.64
N PRO A 506 3.05 38.28 2.47
CA PRO A 506 3.50 37.85 1.15
C PRO A 506 2.28 37.79 0.23
N ARG A 507 2.32 38.55 -0.87
CA ARG A 507 1.27 38.53 -1.88
C ARG A 507 1.19 37.11 -2.44
N TRP A 508 -0.02 36.56 -2.49
CA TRP A 508 -0.24 35.27 -3.11
C TRP A 508 -0.01 35.38 -4.62
N PRO A 509 0.72 34.43 -5.24
CA PRO A 509 0.90 34.41 -6.68
C PRO A 509 -0.43 34.16 -7.38
N ASP A 510 -0.51 34.60 -8.64
CA ASP A 510 -1.72 34.47 -9.46
C ASP A 510 -2.03 33.02 -9.85
N PHE A 511 -1.01 32.17 -9.85
CA PHE A 511 -1.10 30.77 -10.23
C PHE A 511 -0.60 29.85 -9.12
N TYR A 512 -1.19 28.67 -9.06
CA TYR A 512 -0.76 27.56 -8.22
C TYR A 512 -0.27 26.42 -9.11
N PHE A 513 0.84 25.80 -8.74
CA PHE A 513 1.37 24.62 -9.40
C PHE A 513 1.12 23.39 -8.52
N ASP A 514 0.35 22.44 -9.05
CA ASP A 514 0.10 21.15 -8.41
C ASP A 514 1.30 20.22 -8.62
N ASP A 515 2.26 20.34 -7.70
CA ASP A 515 3.47 19.53 -7.70
C ASP A 515 3.16 18.03 -7.53
N GLN A 516 2.10 17.66 -6.81
CA GLN A 516 1.69 16.26 -6.59
C GLN A 516 1.32 15.58 -7.90
N THR A 517 0.50 16.23 -8.74
CA THR A 517 0.17 15.68 -10.06
C THR A 517 1.39 15.73 -10.98
N ALA A 518 2.16 16.82 -10.93
CA ALA A 518 3.32 17.01 -11.80
C ALA A 518 4.39 15.92 -11.64
N VAL A 519 4.60 15.36 -10.44
CA VAL A 519 5.59 14.28 -10.28
C VAL A 519 5.25 13.04 -11.11
N HIS A 520 3.96 12.78 -11.34
CA HIS A 520 3.51 11.64 -12.14
C HIS A 520 3.75 11.86 -13.63
N TRP A 521 3.79 13.11 -14.09
CA TRP A 521 4.21 13.46 -15.45
C TRP A 521 5.69 13.24 -15.75
N LEU A 522 6.52 12.96 -14.74
CA LEU A 522 7.93 12.56 -14.96
C LEU A 522 8.06 11.09 -15.32
N LYS A 523 7.09 10.24 -14.95
CA LYS A 523 7.13 8.79 -15.21
C LYS A 523 7.20 8.41 -16.69
N PRO A 524 6.45 9.06 -17.60
CA PRO A 524 6.56 8.79 -19.03
C PRO A 524 7.98 8.99 -19.58
N LEU A 525 8.78 9.89 -19.00
CA LEU A 525 10.16 10.11 -19.45
C LEU A 525 11.06 8.87 -19.23
N GLU A 526 10.66 7.94 -18.36
CA GLU A 526 11.37 6.69 -18.15
C GLU A 526 11.33 5.78 -19.39
N HIS A 527 10.38 5.99 -20.30
CA HIS A 527 10.19 5.23 -21.55
C HIS A 527 10.91 5.82 -22.76
N LEU A 528 11.57 6.98 -22.61
CA LEU A 528 12.43 7.51 -23.65
C LEU A 528 13.69 6.64 -23.76
N SER A 529 14.15 6.39 -24.99
CA SER A 529 15.41 5.70 -25.25
C SER A 529 16.60 6.68 -25.25
N GLU A 530 17.22 6.92 -26.39
CA GLU A 530 18.43 7.76 -26.52
C GLU A 530 18.20 9.21 -26.10
N SER A 531 16.97 9.73 -26.27
CA SER A 531 16.64 11.12 -25.94
C SER A 531 16.42 11.39 -24.44
N ARG A 532 16.35 10.34 -23.61
CA ARG A 532 16.03 10.43 -22.18
C ARG A 532 16.99 11.31 -21.41
N SER A 533 18.29 11.07 -21.58
CA SER A 533 19.35 11.78 -20.85
C SER A 533 19.28 13.28 -21.10
N ILE A 534 19.14 13.67 -22.38
CA ILE A 534 19.07 15.07 -22.80
C ILE A 534 17.78 15.72 -22.28
N ALA A 535 16.64 15.04 -22.40
CA ALA A 535 15.35 15.53 -21.91
C ALA A 535 15.38 15.86 -20.41
N ILE A 536 15.91 14.93 -19.60
CA ILE A 536 16.01 15.09 -18.14
C ILE A 536 16.99 16.20 -17.78
N GLN A 537 18.13 16.28 -18.46
CA GLN A 537 19.11 17.35 -18.27
C GLN A 537 18.50 18.73 -18.57
N CYS A 538 17.81 18.89 -19.70
CA CYS A 538 17.15 20.15 -20.05
C CYS A 538 16.03 20.51 -19.07
N LEU A 539 15.25 19.53 -18.60
CA LEU A 539 14.21 19.75 -17.58
C LEU A 539 14.80 20.26 -16.26
N LEU A 540 15.88 19.63 -15.78
CA LEU A 540 16.59 20.07 -14.57
C LEU A 540 17.19 21.47 -14.73
N ALA A 541 17.84 21.74 -15.87
CA ALA A 541 18.40 23.05 -16.17
C ALA A 541 17.33 24.16 -16.19
N ALA A 542 16.16 23.89 -16.79
CA ALA A 542 15.04 24.84 -16.82
C ALA A 542 14.48 25.14 -15.41
N ASN A 543 14.51 24.16 -14.50
CA ASN A 543 13.96 24.29 -13.15
C ASN A 543 14.99 24.76 -12.10
N ALA A 544 16.29 24.77 -12.41
CA ALA A 544 17.34 25.03 -11.41
C ALA A 544 17.14 26.36 -10.67
N ALA A 545 16.84 27.44 -11.39
CA ALA A 545 16.68 28.77 -10.79
C ALA A 545 15.46 28.85 -9.86
N CYS A 546 14.30 28.33 -10.29
CA CYS A 546 13.08 28.37 -9.48
C CYS A 546 13.18 27.45 -8.25
N LEU A 547 13.87 26.31 -8.38
CA LEU A 547 14.14 25.41 -7.25
C LEU A 547 14.98 26.11 -6.17
N ILE A 548 16.04 26.83 -6.57
CA ILE A 548 16.92 27.56 -5.65
C ILE A 548 16.17 28.72 -5.01
N ASP A 549 15.36 29.45 -5.76
CA ASP A 549 14.56 30.56 -5.22
C ASP A 549 13.54 30.06 -4.17
N ALA A 550 12.82 28.98 -4.49
CA ALA A 550 11.81 28.40 -3.60
C ALA A 550 12.42 27.72 -2.36
N ASN A 551 13.59 27.08 -2.51
CA ASN A 551 14.13 26.15 -1.50
C ASN A 551 15.54 26.51 -0.98
N GLY A 552 16.09 27.69 -1.33
CA GLY A 552 17.39 28.15 -0.82
C GLY A 552 17.36 28.48 0.68
N PRO A 553 18.47 28.85 1.33
CA PRO A 553 18.46 29.23 2.75
C PRO A 553 17.62 30.49 3.02
N SER A 554 16.81 30.48 4.09
CA SER A 554 16.23 31.69 4.68
C SER A 554 17.29 32.41 5.53
N GLY A 555 17.18 33.73 5.72
CA GLY A 555 18.21 34.55 6.38
C GLY A 555 18.59 34.15 7.82
N ASP A 556 17.82 33.26 8.45
CA ASP A 556 17.92 32.93 9.88
C ASP A 556 18.31 31.46 10.12
N GLY A 557 18.45 30.66 9.06
CA GLY A 557 18.93 29.28 9.12
C GLY A 557 17.94 28.26 9.69
N GLU A 558 16.72 28.67 10.04
CA GLU A 558 15.59 27.76 10.29
C GLU A 558 14.63 27.76 9.09
N ASP A 559 14.22 26.56 8.72
CA ASP A 559 13.41 26.29 7.55
C ASP A 559 11.92 26.52 7.85
N ASP A 560 11.23 27.23 6.94
CA ASP A 560 9.79 27.52 7.06
C ASP A 560 8.98 26.22 6.90
N HIS A 561 7.83 26.11 7.56
CA HIS A 561 6.94 24.95 7.40
C HIS A 561 6.36 24.87 5.97
N ASP A 562 6.42 25.97 5.20
CA ASP A 562 5.92 26.10 3.83
C ASP A 562 6.96 25.69 2.74
N ILE A 563 8.04 24.97 3.06
CA ILE A 563 9.05 24.52 2.06
C ILE A 563 8.47 23.50 1.08
N GLU A 564 8.77 23.69 -0.21
CA GLU A 564 8.38 22.77 -1.29
C GLU A 564 9.32 21.57 -1.35
N ARG A 565 8.80 20.39 -1.04
CA ARG A 565 9.61 19.18 -0.95
C ARG A 565 9.41 18.22 -2.12
N VAL A 566 8.20 18.22 -2.66
CA VAL A 566 7.71 17.20 -3.59
C VAL A 566 8.38 17.33 -4.95
N TRP A 567 8.36 18.52 -5.55
CA TRP A 567 8.92 18.75 -6.88
C TRP A 567 10.45 18.63 -6.94
N PRO A 568 11.24 19.23 -6.01
CA PRO A 568 12.69 19.05 -6.01
C PRO A 568 13.09 17.57 -5.88
N CYS A 569 12.44 16.82 -4.97
CA CYS A 569 12.70 15.40 -4.80
C CYS A 569 12.35 14.59 -6.07
N ALA A 570 11.26 14.92 -6.74
CA ALA A 570 10.83 14.26 -7.96
C ALA A 570 11.84 14.50 -9.11
N LEU A 571 12.29 15.73 -9.29
CA LEU A 571 13.31 16.09 -10.29
C LEU A 571 14.65 15.43 -10.01
N MET A 572 15.10 15.43 -8.75
CA MET A 572 16.35 14.74 -8.36
C MET A 572 16.25 13.23 -8.58
N ARG A 573 15.12 12.60 -8.25
CA ARG A 573 14.90 11.18 -8.55
C ARG A 573 14.92 10.90 -10.05
N CYS A 574 14.37 11.80 -10.87
CA CYS A 574 14.42 11.69 -12.33
C CYS A 574 15.85 11.80 -12.85
N GLY A 575 16.62 12.79 -12.36
CA GLY A 575 18.03 13.00 -12.69
C GLY A 575 18.92 11.81 -12.33
N ALA A 576 18.66 11.16 -11.20
CA ALA A 576 19.44 10.04 -10.69
C ALA A 576 19.59 8.87 -11.68
N VAL A 577 18.60 8.68 -12.57
CA VAL A 577 18.63 7.57 -13.53
C VAL A 577 19.67 7.77 -14.62
N THR A 578 19.86 9.01 -15.09
CA THR A 578 20.74 9.31 -16.23
C THR A 578 22.02 10.04 -15.84
N ALA A 579 22.11 10.60 -14.62
CA ALA A 579 23.24 11.42 -14.21
C ALA A 579 24.59 10.68 -14.30
N HIS A 580 24.63 9.36 -14.12
CA HIS A 580 25.87 8.58 -14.21
C HIS A 580 26.53 8.65 -15.61
N THR A 581 25.75 8.84 -16.69
CA THR A 581 26.25 8.94 -18.07
C THR A 581 26.67 10.35 -18.46
N TRP A 582 26.41 11.36 -17.62
CA TRP A 582 26.76 12.75 -17.91
C TRP A 582 28.23 13.02 -17.65
N SER A 583 28.78 14.03 -18.33
CA SER A 583 30.11 14.53 -18.02
C SER A 583 30.17 15.10 -16.59
N PRO A 584 31.37 15.15 -15.98
CA PRO A 584 31.53 15.76 -14.65
C PRO A 584 31.01 17.20 -14.56
N GLU A 585 31.19 18.01 -15.61
CA GLU A 585 30.74 19.42 -15.66
C GLU A 585 29.21 19.53 -15.69
N GLU A 586 28.56 18.68 -16.48
CA GLU A 586 27.10 18.64 -16.57
C GLU A 586 26.47 18.21 -15.24
N ARG A 587 27.04 17.19 -14.58
CA ARG A 587 26.60 16.78 -13.24
C ARG A 587 26.79 17.87 -12.20
N GLU A 588 27.93 18.55 -12.24
CA GLU A 588 28.22 19.64 -11.31
C GLU A 588 27.20 20.76 -11.47
N THR A 589 26.89 21.13 -12.70
CA THR A 589 25.94 22.21 -13.00
C THR A 589 24.50 21.84 -12.66
N ALA A 590 24.03 20.66 -13.10
CA ALA A 590 22.63 20.28 -13.02
C ALA A 590 22.20 19.69 -11.67
N ILE A 591 23.11 19.06 -10.93
CA ILE A 591 22.81 18.36 -9.67
C ILE A 591 23.49 19.05 -8.49
N PHE A 592 24.81 19.08 -8.48
CA PHE A 592 25.55 19.45 -7.26
C PHE A 592 25.44 20.93 -6.94
N THR A 593 25.53 21.82 -7.94
CA THR A 593 25.32 23.27 -7.75
C THR A 593 23.93 23.56 -7.20
N THR A 594 22.91 22.87 -7.72
CA THR A 594 21.53 23.01 -7.23
C THR A 594 21.42 22.55 -5.78
N LEU A 595 21.88 21.33 -5.46
CA LEU A 595 21.83 20.78 -4.10
C LEU A 595 22.63 21.62 -3.08
N GLU A 596 23.76 22.19 -3.47
CA GLU A 596 24.56 23.05 -2.59
C GLU A 596 23.85 24.37 -2.24
N ALA A 597 23.05 24.89 -3.17
CA ALA A 597 22.30 26.13 -3.00
C ALA A 597 20.99 25.98 -2.20
N LEU A 598 20.53 24.76 -1.93
CA LEU A 598 19.34 24.49 -1.13
C LEU A 598 19.56 24.78 0.36
N SER A 599 18.46 25.04 1.07
CA SER A 599 18.40 25.02 2.53
C SER A 599 18.74 23.64 3.07
N ASP A 600 19.02 23.54 4.37
CA ASP A 600 19.46 22.27 4.93
C ASP A 600 18.38 21.18 4.86
N GLU A 601 17.11 21.45 5.17
CA GLU A 601 16.06 20.42 5.06
C GLU A 601 15.78 20.05 3.60
N ALA A 602 15.69 21.04 2.71
CA ALA A 602 15.48 20.78 1.28
C ALA A 602 16.65 19.98 0.68
N PHE A 603 17.88 20.27 1.08
CA PHE A 603 19.06 19.48 0.72
C PHE A 603 18.94 18.02 1.22
N LEU A 604 18.58 17.82 2.49
CA LEU A 604 18.49 16.48 3.08
C LEU A 604 17.52 15.57 2.33
N GLU A 605 16.32 16.08 2.00
CA GLU A 605 15.31 15.32 1.29
C GLU A 605 15.66 15.12 -0.20
N ALA A 606 16.08 16.18 -0.90
CA ALA A 606 16.43 16.11 -2.32
C ALA A 606 17.67 15.24 -2.58
N ALA A 607 18.69 15.32 -1.71
CA ALA A 607 19.86 14.46 -1.76
C ALA A 607 19.52 12.99 -1.46
N SER A 608 18.60 12.74 -0.51
CA SER A 608 18.10 11.39 -0.23
C SER A 608 17.41 10.81 -1.46
N ALA A 609 16.50 11.57 -2.09
CA ALA A 609 15.81 11.16 -3.30
C ALA A 609 16.78 10.86 -4.46
N PHE A 610 17.81 11.68 -4.64
CA PHE A 610 18.86 11.47 -5.66
C PHE A 610 19.69 10.21 -5.38
N LEU A 611 20.13 10.03 -4.13
CA LEU A 611 20.95 8.89 -3.71
C LEU A 611 20.19 7.57 -3.85
N VAL A 612 18.99 7.48 -3.28
CA VAL A 612 18.12 6.29 -3.38
C VAL A 612 17.80 5.98 -4.84
N GLY A 613 17.48 7.01 -5.64
CA GLY A 613 17.24 6.85 -7.06
C GLY A 613 18.45 6.28 -7.79
N SER A 614 19.65 6.76 -7.47
CA SER A 614 20.90 6.31 -8.11
C SER A 614 21.22 4.87 -7.70
N ASP A 615 21.10 4.55 -6.41
CA ASP A 615 21.36 3.21 -5.90
C ASP A 615 20.44 2.16 -6.54
N LEU A 616 19.13 2.43 -6.63
CA LEU A 616 18.16 1.51 -7.24
C LEU A 616 18.48 1.13 -8.70
N HIS A 617 19.23 1.97 -9.42
CA HIS A 617 19.60 1.72 -10.82
C HIS A 617 21.01 1.15 -10.98
N LEU A 618 21.94 1.49 -10.07
CA LEU A 618 23.38 1.33 -10.31
C LEU A 618 24.07 0.39 -9.32
N ILE A 619 23.45 0.08 -8.16
CA ILE A 619 24.16 -0.61 -7.08
C ILE A 619 24.52 -2.06 -7.42
N GLU A 620 23.65 -2.73 -8.18
CA GLU A 620 23.89 -4.08 -8.72
C GLU A 620 24.67 -4.06 -10.04
N GLY A 621 25.03 -2.87 -10.53
CA GLY A 621 25.76 -2.66 -11.77
C GLY A 621 27.25 -3.04 -11.69
N SER A 622 28.01 -2.48 -12.62
CA SER A 622 29.44 -2.70 -12.80
C SER A 622 30.28 -2.09 -11.66
N GLY A 623 31.58 -2.41 -11.63
CA GLY A 623 32.51 -1.78 -10.70
C GLY A 623 32.62 -0.25 -10.90
N GLU A 624 32.44 0.23 -12.13
CA GLU A 624 32.42 1.66 -12.44
C GLU A 624 31.18 2.35 -11.88
N ASP A 625 30.02 1.68 -11.97
CA ASP A 625 28.76 2.16 -11.38
C ASP A 625 28.88 2.29 -9.86
N ARG A 626 29.48 1.28 -9.20
CA ARG A 626 29.74 1.32 -7.75
C ARG A 626 30.74 2.43 -7.41
N ALA A 627 31.80 2.63 -8.20
CA ALA A 627 32.75 3.71 -7.99
C ALA A 627 32.08 5.09 -8.10
N TYR A 628 31.16 5.27 -9.06
CA TYR A 628 30.33 6.47 -9.16
C TYR A 628 29.47 6.68 -7.89
N LEU A 629 28.80 5.63 -7.41
CA LEU A 629 27.98 5.70 -6.20
C LEU A 629 28.79 5.98 -4.92
N VAL A 630 30.05 5.51 -4.85
CA VAL A 630 30.97 5.90 -3.76
C VAL A 630 31.29 7.40 -3.85
N GLY A 631 31.69 7.89 -5.02
CA GLY A 631 31.99 9.31 -5.21
C GLY A 631 30.78 10.21 -4.94
N LEU A 632 29.58 9.76 -5.29
CA LEU A 632 28.33 10.43 -4.96
C LEU A 632 28.14 10.55 -3.44
N ARG A 633 28.28 9.45 -2.69
CA ARG A 633 28.19 9.46 -1.23
C ARG A 633 29.22 10.39 -0.61
N GLU A 634 30.47 10.37 -1.08
CA GLU A 634 31.52 11.29 -0.59
C GLU A 634 31.14 12.76 -0.80
N ARG A 635 30.60 13.12 -1.97
CA ARG A 635 30.16 14.50 -2.26
C ARG A 635 29.00 14.93 -1.36
N LEU A 636 27.97 14.09 -1.23
CA LEU A 636 26.81 14.37 -0.38
C LEU A 636 27.21 14.47 1.10
N TRP A 637 28.14 13.61 1.54
CA TRP A 637 28.67 13.62 2.89
C TRP A 637 29.36 14.96 3.23
N GLN A 638 30.17 15.48 2.31
CA GLN A 638 30.84 16.78 2.50
C GLN A 638 29.86 17.94 2.72
N ARG A 639 28.71 17.95 2.03
CA ARG A 639 27.65 18.96 2.24
C ARG A 639 26.88 18.70 3.53
N LEU A 640 26.57 17.42 3.84
CA LEU A 640 25.86 17.02 5.05
C LEU A 640 26.57 17.49 6.32
N GLN A 641 27.89 17.34 6.39
CA GLN A 641 28.70 17.76 7.55
C GLN A 641 28.58 19.26 7.86
N ARG A 642 28.22 20.08 6.87
CA ARG A 642 28.08 21.54 7.03
C ARG A 642 26.71 21.95 7.56
N THR A 643 25.70 21.07 7.47
CA THR A 643 24.32 21.35 7.89
C THR A 643 24.22 21.61 9.40
N ALA A 644 23.27 22.46 9.78
CA ALA A 644 22.90 22.69 11.17
C ALA A 644 22.31 21.42 11.81
N HIS A 645 21.63 20.57 11.04
CA HIS A 645 21.04 19.31 11.51
C HIS A 645 22.12 18.32 11.97
N TRP A 646 23.16 18.11 11.15
CA TRP A 646 24.30 17.28 11.53
C TRP A 646 25.05 17.85 12.73
N LYS A 647 25.37 19.15 12.71
CA LYS A 647 26.02 19.81 13.85
C LYS A 647 25.17 19.67 15.11
N ARG A 648 23.86 19.89 15.06
CA ARG A 648 22.97 19.74 16.22
C ARG A 648 22.94 18.30 16.73
N HIS A 649 22.96 17.30 15.83
CA HIS A 649 23.02 15.89 16.20
C HIS A 649 24.27 15.56 17.02
N LEU A 650 25.44 16.07 16.62
CA LEU A 650 26.70 15.83 17.34
C LEU A 650 26.71 16.39 18.78
N TRP A 651 25.93 17.44 19.05
CA TRP A 651 25.86 18.10 20.36
C TRP A 651 24.65 17.65 21.19
N SER A 652 23.77 16.83 20.60
CA SER A 652 22.54 16.40 21.28
C SER A 652 22.80 15.18 22.15
N ASP A 653 22.37 15.24 23.41
CA ASP A 653 22.37 14.09 24.32
C ASP A 653 21.18 13.13 24.11
N ARG A 654 20.35 13.39 23.10
CA ARG A 654 19.16 12.60 22.79
C ARG A 654 19.55 11.33 22.03
N ASP A 655 18.90 10.21 22.37
CA ASP A 655 19.12 8.93 21.67
C ASP A 655 18.46 8.87 20.28
N GLY A 656 17.72 9.91 19.89
CA GLY A 656 17.02 10.00 18.61
C GLY A 656 17.77 10.83 17.57
N MET A 657 17.52 10.54 16.31
CA MET A 657 17.93 11.35 15.17
C MET A 657 16.72 12.15 14.66
N GLU A 658 16.96 13.40 14.27
CA GLU A 658 15.95 14.25 13.62
C GLU A 658 15.49 13.60 12.30
N ILE A 659 14.22 13.77 11.93
CA ILE A 659 13.56 12.98 10.87
C ILE A 659 14.20 13.18 9.49
N HIS A 660 14.55 14.41 9.11
CA HIS A 660 15.15 14.73 7.81
C HIS A 660 16.59 14.25 7.76
N LEU A 661 17.35 14.44 8.85
CA LEU A 661 18.69 13.87 8.96
C LEU A 661 18.66 12.33 8.89
N LYS A 662 17.70 11.70 9.56
CA LYS A 662 17.51 10.24 9.55
C LYS A 662 17.27 9.72 8.15
N GLU A 663 16.53 10.46 7.32
CA GLU A 663 16.22 10.06 5.95
C GLU A 663 17.48 9.91 5.09
N LEU A 664 18.30 10.98 4.98
CA LEU A 664 19.53 10.93 4.20
C LEU A 664 20.56 9.96 4.80
N ILE A 665 20.72 9.93 6.13
CA ILE A 665 21.60 8.96 6.79
C ILE A 665 21.14 7.53 6.47
N SER A 666 19.85 7.22 6.53
CA SER A 666 19.37 5.87 6.17
C SER A 666 19.66 5.53 4.72
N ALA A 667 19.53 6.49 3.79
CA ALA A 667 19.86 6.31 2.38
C ALA A 667 21.34 5.96 2.16
N PHE A 668 22.27 6.55 2.91
CA PHE A 668 23.70 6.17 2.85
C PHE A 668 23.90 4.67 3.08
N PHE A 669 23.17 4.09 4.05
CA PHE A 669 23.20 2.67 4.43
C PHE A 669 22.18 1.82 3.65
N MET A 670 21.70 2.31 2.50
CA MET A 670 20.81 1.58 1.59
C MET A 670 19.48 1.16 2.25
N LYS A 671 18.95 2.05 3.13
CA LYS A 671 17.69 1.86 3.83
C LYS A 671 16.73 3.03 3.60
N LEU A 672 15.43 2.73 3.57
CA LEU A 672 14.37 3.73 3.62
C LEU A 672 13.94 3.98 5.06
N SER A 673 13.75 5.25 5.40
CA SER A 673 13.17 5.67 6.67
C SER A 673 11.81 6.30 6.43
N TYR A 674 10.74 5.50 6.51
CA TYR A 674 9.36 6.01 6.50
C TYR A 674 8.98 6.53 7.89
N GLY A 675 9.58 7.64 8.35
CA GLY A 675 9.30 8.20 9.67
C GLY A 675 9.61 7.24 10.84
N PHE A 676 8.59 6.90 11.63
CA PHE A 676 8.69 6.03 12.81
C PHE A 676 8.69 4.54 12.40
N GLY A 677 9.81 3.85 12.57
CA GLY A 677 9.96 2.41 12.29
C GLY A 677 11.39 1.98 11.97
N ASP A 678 11.60 0.66 11.95
CA ASP A 678 12.85 0.01 11.52
C ASP A 678 13.03 0.23 10.00
N GLY A 679 14.18 0.75 9.60
CA GLY A 679 14.46 1.05 8.19
C GLY A 679 14.47 -0.21 7.34
N GLN A 680 13.68 -0.24 6.27
CA GLN A 680 13.66 -1.34 5.31
C GLN A 680 14.79 -1.16 4.29
N SER A 681 15.58 -2.20 4.04
CA SER A 681 16.53 -2.18 2.93
C SER A 681 15.74 -2.15 1.61
N TYR A 682 16.06 -1.20 0.73
CA TYR A 682 15.41 -1.09 -0.58
C TYR A 682 16.15 -1.83 -1.69
N THR A 683 17.29 -2.47 -1.37
CA THR A 683 18.16 -3.13 -2.32
C THR A 683 18.01 -4.66 -2.32
N GLY A 684 16.93 -5.20 -1.73
CA GLY A 684 16.54 -6.60 -1.89
C GLY A 684 17.48 -7.67 -1.29
N GLY A 685 18.56 -7.28 -0.62
CA GLY A 685 19.57 -8.19 -0.06
C GLY A 685 20.79 -8.32 -0.96
N LEU A 686 21.58 -7.24 -1.04
CA LEU A 686 22.82 -7.21 -1.82
C LEU A 686 23.80 -8.30 -1.40
N ALA A 687 24.46 -8.88 -2.40
CA ALA A 687 25.57 -9.79 -2.17
C ALA A 687 26.72 -9.07 -1.45
N GLU A 688 27.48 -9.82 -0.65
CA GLU A 688 28.57 -9.31 0.17
C GLU A 688 29.59 -8.48 -0.64
N ASP A 689 29.95 -8.96 -1.83
CA ASP A 689 30.93 -8.34 -2.73
C ASP A 689 30.47 -6.98 -3.27
N ALA A 690 29.16 -6.73 -3.32
CA ALA A 690 28.59 -5.45 -3.69
C ALA A 690 28.68 -4.41 -2.57
N LEU A 691 28.73 -4.83 -1.29
CA LEU A 691 28.78 -3.93 -0.14
C LEU A 691 30.19 -3.43 0.20
N GLY A 692 31.21 -4.23 -0.09
CA GLY A 692 32.61 -3.95 0.23
C GLY A 692 33.08 -2.53 -0.13
N PRO A 693 32.83 -2.02 -1.37
CA PRO A 693 33.23 -0.68 -1.78
C PRO A 693 32.66 0.47 -0.94
N PHE A 694 31.51 0.27 -0.30
CA PHE A 694 30.83 1.31 0.49
C PHE A 694 31.29 1.34 1.96
N LEU A 695 31.90 0.26 2.46
CA LEU A 695 32.30 0.17 3.87
C LEU A 695 33.15 1.35 4.37
N PRO A 696 34.13 1.90 3.60
CA PRO A 696 34.94 3.01 4.08
C PRO A 696 34.13 4.30 4.37
N ILE A 697 33.17 4.65 3.51
CA ILE A 697 32.35 5.85 3.72
C ILE A 697 31.32 5.63 4.84
N LEU A 698 30.76 4.42 4.96
CA LEU A 698 29.84 4.06 6.05
C LEU A 698 30.55 4.06 7.41
N LEU A 699 31.78 3.56 7.45
CA LEU A 699 32.66 3.64 8.60
C LEU A 699 32.89 5.10 9.00
N LEU A 700 33.28 5.95 8.05
CA LEU A 700 33.53 7.38 8.31
C LEU A 700 32.31 8.09 8.88
N ILE A 701 31.11 7.84 8.32
CA ILE A 701 29.86 8.42 8.83
C ILE A 701 29.60 7.97 10.27
N THR A 702 29.83 6.68 10.56
CA THR A 702 29.57 6.10 11.89
C THR A 702 30.58 6.58 12.93
N GLU A 703 31.85 6.68 12.57
CA GLU A 703 32.93 7.19 13.44
C GLU A 703 32.77 8.66 13.78
N THR A 704 32.32 9.48 12.82
CA THR A 704 32.15 10.92 13.04
C THR A 704 30.87 11.25 13.79
N GLY A 705 29.89 10.35 13.80
CA GLY A 705 28.61 10.52 14.51
C GLY A 705 28.72 10.38 16.03
N ALA A 706 27.73 10.91 16.75
CA ALA A 706 27.55 10.59 18.16
C ALA A 706 27.06 9.14 18.33
N PRO A 707 27.27 8.48 19.49
CA PRO A 707 26.70 7.16 19.77
C PRO A 707 25.17 7.20 19.82
N CYS A 708 24.56 7.08 18.65
CA CYS A 708 23.13 7.11 18.43
C CYS A 708 22.65 5.70 18.03
N PRO A 709 21.64 5.14 18.70
CA PRO A 709 21.10 3.83 18.35
C PRO A 709 20.71 3.69 16.89
N THR A 710 20.10 4.70 16.28
CA THR A 710 19.72 4.66 14.85
C THR A 710 20.93 4.43 13.95
N LEU A 711 21.98 5.23 14.11
CA LEU A 711 23.19 5.13 13.30
C LEU A 711 23.94 3.81 13.55
N ALA A 712 24.02 3.39 14.81
CA ALA A 712 24.63 2.12 15.18
C ALA A 712 23.90 0.92 14.58
N LEU A 713 22.57 0.89 14.65
CA LEU A 713 21.76 -0.19 14.07
C LEU A 713 21.95 -0.25 12.55
N LEU A 714 21.89 0.89 11.85
CA LEU A 714 22.12 0.95 10.40
C LEU A 714 23.49 0.37 10.01
N TYR A 715 24.55 0.72 10.74
CA TYR A 715 25.89 0.20 10.47
C TYR A 715 26.01 -1.30 10.76
N LEU A 716 25.49 -1.75 11.90
CA LEU A 716 25.50 -3.17 12.27
C LEU A 716 24.69 -4.03 11.30
N ASP A 717 23.59 -3.51 10.76
CA ASP A 717 22.82 -4.20 9.73
C ASP A 717 23.66 -4.49 8.48
N VAL A 718 24.54 -3.56 8.08
CA VAL A 718 25.48 -3.78 6.95
C VAL A 718 26.56 -4.80 7.33
N LEU A 719 27.15 -4.67 8.53
CA LEU A 719 28.22 -5.55 8.98
C LEU A 719 27.77 -7.01 9.20
N GLU A 720 26.48 -7.24 9.47
CA GLU A 720 25.94 -8.59 9.60
C GLU A 720 25.84 -9.35 8.27
N VAL A 721 25.89 -8.63 7.15
CA VAL A 721 25.78 -9.19 5.79
C VAL A 721 27.16 -9.43 5.15
N VAL A 722 28.19 -8.67 5.52
CA VAL A 722 29.54 -8.81 4.94
C VAL A 722 30.38 -9.90 5.64
N ALA A 723 31.46 -10.41 5.01
CA ALA A 723 32.26 -11.46 5.61
C ALA A 723 32.84 -11.01 6.95
N PRO A 724 32.97 -11.95 7.91
CA PRO A 724 33.60 -11.67 9.19
C PRO A 724 34.99 -11.03 9.08
N ALA A 725 35.75 -11.37 8.03
CA ALA A 725 37.09 -10.82 7.75
C ALA A 725 37.08 -9.32 7.39
N LEU A 726 35.97 -8.81 6.85
CA LEU A 726 35.76 -7.38 6.57
C LEU A 726 34.99 -6.69 7.70
N ALA A 727 34.03 -7.39 8.30
CA ALA A 727 33.15 -6.85 9.33
C ALA A 727 33.90 -6.51 10.62
N GLU A 728 34.77 -7.42 11.10
CA GLU A 728 35.47 -7.22 12.38
C GLU A 728 36.40 -6.02 12.35
N PRO A 729 37.31 -5.86 11.37
CA PRO A 729 38.21 -4.71 11.33
C PRO A 729 37.47 -3.38 11.19
N ALA A 730 36.41 -3.34 10.39
CA ALA A 730 35.57 -2.15 10.23
C ALA A 730 34.77 -1.81 11.50
N MET A 731 34.48 -2.78 12.36
CA MET A 731 33.75 -2.55 13.60
C MET A 731 34.63 -2.01 14.73
N VAL A 732 35.88 -2.48 14.85
CA VAL A 732 36.78 -2.22 16.00
C VAL A 732 36.92 -0.73 16.34
N SER A 733 37.15 0.11 15.33
CA SER A 733 37.32 1.56 15.52
C SER A 733 36.06 2.22 16.11
N VAL A 734 34.90 1.86 15.59
CA VAL A 734 33.62 2.44 15.97
C VAL A 734 33.23 2.03 17.39
N VAL A 735 33.39 0.75 17.74
CA VAL A 735 33.00 0.25 19.07
C VAL A 735 33.86 0.82 20.18
N GLU A 736 35.14 1.14 19.91
CA GLU A 736 36.00 1.82 20.88
C GLU A 736 35.50 3.25 21.15
N GLN A 737 35.00 3.95 20.14
CA GLN A 737 34.41 5.27 20.34
C GLN A 737 33.10 5.20 21.12
N TRP A 738 32.24 4.23 20.80
CA TRP A 738 31.01 3.99 21.55
C TRP A 738 31.31 3.61 23.00
N ARG A 739 32.36 2.83 23.27
CA ARG A 739 32.78 2.48 24.62
C ARG A 739 32.99 3.71 25.50
N VAL A 740 33.60 4.75 24.95
CA VAL A 740 33.94 5.98 25.68
C VAL A 740 32.73 6.90 25.86
N LYS A 741 31.82 6.96 24.89
CA LYS A 741 30.80 8.01 24.81
C LYS A 741 29.36 7.51 25.01
N ALA A 742 29.07 6.22 24.86
CA ALA A 742 27.72 5.68 24.90
C ALA A 742 27.21 5.44 26.33
N LYS A 743 25.89 5.59 26.52
CA LYS A 743 25.19 5.35 27.79
C LYS A 743 24.82 3.86 27.93
N ASP A 744 24.57 3.36 29.14
CA ASP A 744 24.22 1.94 29.36
C ASP A 744 23.02 1.44 28.54
N ARG A 745 22.00 2.30 28.36
CA ARG A 745 20.82 1.98 27.56
C ARG A 745 21.14 1.71 26.09
N PHE A 746 22.18 2.35 25.53
CA PHE A 746 22.68 2.11 24.17
C PHE A 746 23.06 0.64 24.01
N TRP A 747 23.86 0.12 24.94
CA TRP A 747 24.32 -1.27 24.91
C TRP A 747 23.22 -2.28 25.22
N ARG A 748 22.41 -2.03 26.26
CA ARG A 748 21.43 -2.99 26.78
C ARG A 748 20.06 -2.89 26.13
N GLU A 749 19.42 -1.73 26.23
CA GLU A 749 18.00 -1.55 25.86
C GLU A 749 17.80 -1.55 24.35
N PHE A 750 18.70 -0.89 23.61
CA PHE A 750 18.67 -0.88 22.14
C PHE A 750 19.33 -2.11 21.51
N GLY A 751 19.81 -3.07 22.32
CA GLY A 751 20.32 -4.36 21.84
C GLY A 751 21.69 -4.32 21.12
N ILE A 752 22.36 -3.17 21.08
CA ILE A 752 23.60 -2.96 20.32
C ILE A 752 24.73 -3.84 20.84
N GLY A 753 24.87 -3.98 22.17
CA GLY A 753 25.92 -4.81 22.77
C GLY A 753 25.83 -6.27 22.35
N ARG A 754 24.61 -6.82 22.27
CA ARG A 754 24.39 -8.20 21.82
C ARG A 754 24.80 -8.39 20.36
N ARG A 755 24.46 -7.44 19.49
CA ARG A 755 24.77 -7.49 18.05
C ARG A 755 26.27 -7.36 17.78
N VAL A 756 26.94 -6.41 18.44
CA VAL A 756 28.41 -6.25 18.35
C VAL A 756 29.13 -7.56 18.72
N LEU A 757 28.74 -8.19 19.83
CA LEU A 757 29.32 -9.46 20.25
C LEU A 757 29.03 -10.59 19.27
N ALA A 758 27.83 -10.65 18.70
CA ALA A 758 27.47 -11.66 17.71
C ALA A 758 28.32 -11.54 16.44
N ILE A 759 28.54 -10.33 15.91
CA ILE A 759 29.39 -10.09 14.74
C ILE A 759 30.85 -10.45 15.06
N ALA A 760 31.39 -9.96 16.18
CA ALA A 760 32.77 -10.24 16.58
C ALA A 760 33.03 -11.74 16.81
N SER A 761 32.03 -12.45 17.33
CA SER A 761 32.12 -13.90 17.58
C SER A 761 32.29 -14.71 16.29
N LYS A 762 31.72 -14.24 15.17
CA LYS A 762 31.83 -14.88 13.85
C LYS A 762 33.22 -14.76 13.23
N SER A 763 34.05 -13.79 13.66
CA SER A 763 35.40 -13.64 13.11
C SER A 763 36.36 -14.66 13.76
N PRO A 764 37.13 -15.42 12.95
CA PRO A 764 38.14 -16.35 13.47
C PRO A 764 39.37 -15.63 14.04
N HIS A 765 39.63 -14.40 13.59
CA HIS A 765 40.77 -13.58 14.00
C HIS A 765 40.30 -12.19 14.42
N LEU A 766 40.82 -11.69 15.54
CA LEU A 766 40.50 -10.36 16.06
C LEU A 766 41.68 -9.43 15.78
N THR A 767 41.43 -8.31 15.10
CA THR A 767 42.50 -7.39 14.68
C THR A 767 43.10 -6.60 15.85
N ASN A 768 42.34 -6.33 16.92
CA ASN A 768 42.85 -5.66 18.12
C ASN A 768 42.27 -6.23 19.43
N PRO A 769 42.88 -7.29 19.99
CA PRO A 769 42.41 -7.94 21.21
C PRO A 769 42.38 -7.05 22.46
N ALA A 770 43.20 -5.99 22.53
CA ALA A 770 43.21 -5.04 23.65
C ALA A 770 41.95 -4.16 23.67
N ILE A 771 41.52 -3.68 22.50
CA ILE A 771 40.25 -2.94 22.36
C ILE A 771 39.07 -3.84 22.71
N TRP A 772 39.05 -5.07 22.18
CA TRP A 772 37.97 -6.01 22.45
C TRP A 772 37.78 -6.31 23.94
N HIS A 773 38.88 -6.41 24.69
CA HIS A 773 38.79 -6.57 26.15
C HIS A 773 38.08 -5.39 26.82
N SER A 774 38.48 -4.17 26.48
CA SER A 774 37.87 -2.95 27.03
C SER A 774 36.40 -2.80 26.64
N VAL A 775 36.04 -3.17 25.40
CA VAL A 775 34.66 -3.14 24.90
C VAL A 775 33.78 -4.17 25.63
N ILE A 776 34.29 -5.39 25.85
CA ILE A 776 33.59 -6.44 26.61
C ILE A 776 33.30 -5.98 28.04
N GLU A 777 34.25 -5.32 28.70
CA GLU A 777 34.04 -4.77 30.04
C GLU A 777 32.91 -3.75 30.07
N ALA A 778 32.89 -2.81 29.11
CA ALA A 778 31.82 -1.81 29.03
C ALA A 778 30.45 -2.45 28.75
N ILE A 779 30.36 -3.38 27.80
CA ILE A 779 29.11 -4.10 27.48
C ILE A 779 28.60 -4.90 28.69
N THR A 780 29.52 -5.55 29.42
CA THR A 780 29.20 -6.30 30.64
C THR A 780 28.72 -5.36 31.76
N ALA A 781 29.38 -4.22 31.94
CA ALA A 781 29.01 -3.22 32.94
C ALA A 781 27.60 -2.66 32.72
N SER A 782 27.17 -2.52 31.46
CA SER A 782 25.81 -2.12 31.11
C SER A 782 24.76 -3.24 31.30
N GLY A 783 25.17 -4.45 31.69
CA GLY A 783 24.27 -5.57 32.02
C GLY A 783 23.96 -6.52 30.86
N VAL A 784 24.79 -6.54 29.81
CA VAL A 784 24.67 -7.51 28.71
C VAL A 784 25.60 -8.70 28.95
N SER A 785 25.07 -9.92 28.86
CA SER A 785 25.85 -11.15 29.01
C SER A 785 26.78 -11.37 27.81
N VAL A 786 28.00 -11.82 28.08
CA VAL A 786 29.00 -12.18 27.06
C VAL A 786 29.33 -13.66 27.18
N ASP A 787 29.42 -14.34 26.04
CA ASP A 787 29.80 -15.75 25.98
C ASP A 787 31.23 -15.97 26.51
N GLU A 788 31.40 -16.98 27.37
CA GLU A 788 32.68 -17.23 28.05
C GLU A 788 33.75 -17.76 27.08
N ALA A 789 33.36 -18.48 26.02
CA ALA A 789 34.32 -18.94 25.00
C ALA A 789 34.86 -17.75 24.19
N PHE A 790 34.03 -16.76 23.88
CA PHE A 790 34.50 -15.52 23.25
C PHE A 790 35.44 -14.72 24.18
N ARG A 791 35.13 -14.61 25.47
CA ARG A 791 36.02 -13.95 26.46
C ARG A 791 37.38 -14.62 26.55
N GLN A 792 37.39 -15.94 26.58
CA GLN A 792 38.63 -16.72 26.63
C GLN A 792 39.48 -16.49 25.37
N ARG A 793 38.85 -16.48 24.19
CA ARG A 793 39.52 -16.19 22.90
C ARG A 793 40.18 -14.81 22.87
N VAL A 794 39.53 -13.79 23.42
CA VAL A 794 40.10 -12.44 23.51
C VAL A 794 41.34 -12.42 24.42
N ARG A 795 41.29 -13.11 25.57
CA ARG A 795 42.44 -13.22 26.50
C ARG A 795 43.61 -13.98 25.87
N GLU A 796 43.33 -15.08 25.19
CA GLU A 796 44.36 -15.89 24.51
C GLU A 796 45.01 -15.14 23.34
N SER A 797 44.29 -14.24 22.68
CA SER A 797 44.83 -13.41 21.60
C SER A 797 45.64 -12.21 22.09
N GLN A 798 45.67 -11.93 23.40
CA GLN A 798 46.52 -10.87 24.00
C GLN A 798 47.90 -11.36 24.44
N ILE A 799 48.07 -12.69 24.55
CA ILE A 799 49.33 -13.37 24.91
C ILE A 799 50.11 -13.64 23.63
#